data_AF-A0A7J6N205-F1
#
_entry.id   AF-A0A7J6N205-F1
#
_cell.length_a   1.000
_cell.length_b   1.000
_cell.length_c   1.000
_cell.angle_alpha   90.00
_cell.angle_beta   90.00
_cell.angle_gamma   90.00
#
_symmetry.space_group_name_H-M   'P 1'
#
loop_
_entity.id
_entity.type
_entity.pdbx_description
1 polymer ?
#
loop_
_entity_poly.entity_id
_entity_poly.type
_entity_poly.pdbx_seq_one_letter_code
_entity_poly.pdbx_strand_id
1 'polypeptide(L)'
;MLPPRCPENSEPLLIPTATASTASSSEEDDIAKGRVIVCPVDATPEGLDSKRRPKFSFRTFIRYAGPGWLMSLAYLDPGNLEADLQSGVYTGFQLSWVMLVAHAVGLLLQCLSARLGFVTGKSLAQHCRAGYGKRTGTILWILTEIAIIGSDIQEVLGSAVAFRLLFGIPLWIGCIITAADTFTFMAAQYLHGTRVLEGFVVSIIMIMCACFFANLEIVKPEPIDVALGFVPSVASYAVVQMVGVVGAVIMPHNIYLHSSLISSTRRVDRRNPRALEQASLYFSLDATVALVVSFMINTAIMTSFAQGFFSPHCAANPSGTLGCNTSASVPGLECVLNDCSCTNSVGQQGFCTSIGLSNGGSALASLMGSSEFAATLFAIGVLAAGQASTMTGSLAGQYVMEGFLGLHVPLWLRLLITRSIALVPALAVAIWQTSSAGNSASSLSAVNDWLNILQSVQLPFALLPLLHFVGDPRVMGHDWAIGRRLKSLCWACALALIVINAYLLHSQLATLQGGILFMTLGVAAFMGYLTLMAIAAHADEKWWVRPIAGAFASQTADFFTYPIDTSKTRLQLSGEAGGAKRYNGMADAIKKVYHNEGPTGLYKGFSAALVRQGLYRGLVFALYEPLRDETCKLLGEDKSSASLKVKILAGGVGGIIGSALINPVDVIKVRMQGDLKVGAERRYRNVFDGLYKMYKAEGMKGISVGVIPNMQRAFLVNAAELATYDQCKEEIVKVFGDNTFSYFVSSMIAGLVAAIVSTPVDVAKTRLMNQDLTKGRAYKGLTDCLVKTVKSEGVFALYKGFIPNWVRIGPYTTIAFIAFEEYRKQAVSIAMGPNPRSKPSTGYNEFKRREKQQKFQRKAKQVKKYHRMLQHEGASESVATGREDYEDRLFNPFGKPRVTQPTGETTVAVEDTDPAHLQAPIADDVSPAEIEVEKNEAAPLAEEEPPIDDEPSEAPPALPAAKELEARKNPFKKEQRLHQKREAERERQQREKEEREEEIKNQKIRAAKERRAHGRLLSARTKKGQPKMHLQLESMMRRYKKKHNKSE
;
A
#
# COMPACT_ATOMS: atom_id res chain seq x y z
N MET A 1 -1.15 24.39 5.35
CA MET A 1 -2.27 23.60 4.77
C MET A 1 -3.59 23.99 5.43
N LEU A 2 -4.41 24.80 4.76
CA LEU A 2 -5.86 24.75 4.93
C LEU A 2 -6.40 23.85 3.80
N PRO A 3 -7.35 22.94 4.05
CA PRO A 3 -7.87 22.05 3.02
C PRO A 3 -8.79 22.80 2.03
N PRO A 4 -8.93 22.32 0.78
CA PRO A 4 -9.89 22.88 -0.17
C PRO A 4 -11.33 22.67 0.32
N ARG A 5 -12.21 23.65 0.05
CA ARG A 5 -13.64 23.52 0.29
C ARG A 5 -14.22 22.43 -0.62
N CYS A 6 -14.80 21.39 -0.03
CA CYS A 6 -15.75 20.52 -0.73
C CYS A 6 -17.04 21.28 -1.05
N PRO A 7 -17.84 20.87 -2.06
CA PRO A 7 -19.08 21.54 -2.42
C PRO A 7 -20.08 21.59 -1.26
N GLU A 8 -20.72 22.74 -1.10
CA GLU A 8 -21.39 23.22 0.12
C GLU A 8 -22.77 22.57 0.40
N ASN A 9 -23.07 21.41 -0.21
CA ASN A 9 -24.36 20.73 -0.13
C ASN A 9 -24.22 19.19 -0.15
N SER A 10 -23.46 18.64 0.80
CA SER A 10 -23.59 17.23 1.18
C SER A 10 -23.94 17.17 2.67
N GLU A 11 -25.16 16.69 2.96
CA GLU A 11 -25.63 16.43 4.33
C GLU A 11 -24.62 15.56 5.11
N PRO A 12 -24.53 15.71 6.44
CA PRO A 12 -23.68 14.85 7.25
C PRO A 12 -24.05 13.39 6.99
N LEU A 13 -23.03 12.54 6.84
CA LEU A 13 -23.21 11.13 6.51
C LEU A 13 -23.78 10.38 7.73
N LEU A 14 -25.10 10.53 7.92
CA LEU A 14 -25.91 9.86 8.93
C LEU A 14 -25.82 8.35 8.70
N ILE A 15 -24.90 7.72 9.42
CA ILE A 15 -24.86 6.27 9.57
C ILE A 15 -26.18 5.87 10.23
N PRO A 16 -26.97 4.94 9.65
CA PRO A 16 -28.12 4.38 10.33
C PRO A 16 -27.61 3.57 11.54
N THR A 17 -27.61 4.17 12.72
CA THR A 17 -27.26 3.43 13.93
C THR A 17 -28.36 2.42 14.23
N ALA A 18 -27.98 1.16 14.42
CA ALA A 18 -28.92 0.11 14.81
C ALA A 18 -29.79 0.55 15.99
N THR A 19 -31.09 0.29 15.88
CA THR A 19 -32.05 0.43 16.97
C THR A 19 -31.64 -0.47 18.13
N ALA A 20 -31.80 0.01 19.38
CA ALA A 20 -31.41 -0.74 20.58
C ALA A 20 -32.42 -1.85 20.96
N SER A 21 -32.95 -2.56 19.96
CA SER A 21 -34.02 -3.55 20.11
C SER A 21 -34.03 -4.55 18.95
N THR A 22 -32.89 -5.20 18.70
CA THR A 22 -32.72 -6.50 18.02
C THR A 22 -31.22 -6.75 17.88
N ALA A 23 -30.65 -7.61 18.74
CA ALA A 23 -29.35 -8.18 18.45
C ALA A 23 -29.49 -9.17 17.29
N SER A 24 -28.48 -9.29 16.44
CA SER A 24 -28.45 -10.36 15.44
C SER A 24 -28.08 -11.68 16.12
N SER A 25 -28.63 -12.80 15.68
CA SER A 25 -28.49 -14.10 16.35
C SER A 25 -27.03 -14.55 16.53
N SER A 26 -26.11 -14.11 15.68
CA SER A 26 -24.66 -14.35 15.84
C SER A 26 -24.03 -13.59 17.00
N GLU A 27 -24.53 -12.40 17.35
CA GLU A 27 -23.96 -11.57 18.41
C GLU A 27 -24.37 -11.98 19.82
N GLU A 28 -25.60 -12.49 20.00
CA GLU A 28 -26.03 -13.09 21.27
C GLU A 28 -25.23 -14.36 21.56
N ASP A 29 -24.96 -15.14 20.52
CA ASP A 29 -24.12 -16.34 20.56
C ASP A 29 -22.67 -16.04 21.00
N ASP A 30 -22.09 -14.93 20.55
CA ASP A 30 -20.74 -14.49 20.93
C ASP A 30 -20.65 -13.94 22.37
N ILE A 31 -21.73 -13.32 22.86
CA ILE A 31 -21.86 -12.89 24.26
C ILE A 31 -22.05 -14.10 25.18
N ALA A 32 -22.93 -15.05 24.81
CA ALA A 32 -23.16 -16.28 25.56
C ALA A 32 -21.90 -17.17 25.63
N LYS A 33 -21.07 -17.17 24.59
CA LYS A 33 -19.76 -17.85 24.54
C LYS A 33 -18.61 -17.03 25.16
N GLY A 34 -18.90 -15.88 25.78
CA GLY A 34 -17.93 -15.07 26.52
C GLY A 34 -16.85 -14.38 25.67
N ARG A 35 -17.01 -14.32 24.35
CA ARG A 35 -16.02 -13.71 23.44
C ARG A 35 -16.04 -12.18 23.50
N VAL A 36 -17.22 -11.62 23.76
CA VAL A 36 -17.47 -10.17 23.80
C VAL A 36 -18.01 -9.78 25.17
N ILE A 37 -17.35 -8.83 25.83
CA ILE A 37 -17.68 -8.39 27.18
C ILE A 37 -18.40 -7.05 27.13
N VAL A 38 -19.60 -6.98 27.72
CA VAL A 38 -20.35 -5.73 27.88
C VAL A 38 -19.78 -4.96 29.07
N CYS A 39 -19.27 -3.75 28.81
CA CYS A 39 -18.76 -2.87 29.85
C CYS A 39 -19.93 -2.18 30.58
N PRO A 40 -20.04 -2.33 31.91
CA PRO A 40 -21.10 -1.66 32.67
C PRO A 40 -20.84 -0.16 32.76
N VAL A 41 -21.91 0.64 32.72
CA VAL A 41 -21.89 2.06 33.08
C VAL A 41 -22.28 2.19 34.54
N ASP A 42 -21.51 2.95 35.34
CA ASP A 42 -21.87 3.18 36.74
C ASP A 42 -23.14 4.06 36.79
N ALA A 43 -24.22 3.52 37.35
CA ALA A 43 -25.48 4.26 37.49
C ALA A 43 -25.32 5.42 38.48
N THR A 44 -25.65 6.64 38.06
CA THR A 44 -25.74 7.77 38.99
C THR A 44 -27.00 7.61 39.85
N PRO A 45 -26.93 7.72 41.19
CA PRO A 45 -28.12 7.97 41.98
C PRO A 45 -28.77 9.28 41.49
N GLU A 46 -30.09 9.27 41.39
CA GLU A 46 -30.85 10.40 40.84
C GLU A 46 -30.56 11.68 41.64
N GLY A 47 -30.33 12.79 40.93
CA GLY A 47 -30.18 14.13 41.53
C GLY A 47 -28.75 14.65 41.73
N LEU A 48 -27.66 13.91 41.43
CA LEU A 48 -26.30 14.47 41.48
C LEU A 48 -25.80 15.08 40.15
N ASP A 49 -25.13 16.23 40.31
CA ASP A 49 -24.78 17.18 39.25
C ASP A 49 -23.96 16.57 38.09
N SER A 50 -24.29 17.01 36.86
CA SER A 50 -23.98 16.29 35.63
C SER A 50 -22.50 16.30 35.24
N LYS A 51 -21.70 17.15 35.89
CA LYS A 51 -20.30 17.48 35.59
C LYS A 51 -19.25 16.72 36.44
N ARG A 52 -19.65 15.87 37.40
CA ARG A 52 -18.68 15.12 38.21
C ARG A 52 -18.07 13.97 37.41
N ARG A 53 -16.73 13.92 37.38
CA ARG A 53 -15.96 12.80 36.79
C ARG A 53 -16.35 11.47 37.44
N PRO A 54 -16.35 10.34 36.71
CA PRO A 54 -16.64 9.03 37.29
C PRO A 54 -15.68 8.71 38.43
N LYS A 55 -16.20 8.17 39.54
CA LYS A 55 -15.37 7.71 40.66
C LYS A 55 -14.68 6.40 40.26
N PHE A 56 -13.44 6.21 40.70
CA PHE A 56 -12.71 4.96 40.48
C PHE A 56 -13.37 3.79 41.23
N SER A 57 -13.62 2.70 40.53
CA SER A 57 -14.15 1.44 41.07
C SER A 57 -13.25 0.28 40.65
N PHE A 58 -12.61 -0.38 41.61
CA PHE A 58 -11.69 -1.49 41.35
C PHE A 58 -12.39 -2.69 40.70
N ARG A 59 -13.64 -2.99 41.11
CA ARG A 59 -14.48 -4.03 40.48
C ARG A 59 -14.83 -3.70 39.04
N THR A 60 -15.01 -2.41 38.72
CA THR A 60 -15.24 -1.96 37.34
C THR A 60 -13.95 -2.05 36.54
N PHE A 61 -12.82 -1.59 37.09
CA PHE A 61 -11.51 -1.66 36.44
C PHE A 61 -11.12 -3.08 36.00
N ILE A 62 -11.26 -4.10 36.86
CA ILE A 62 -10.98 -5.51 36.51
C ILE A 62 -11.79 -5.99 35.28
N ARG A 63 -13.01 -5.45 35.06
CA ARG A 63 -13.81 -5.81 33.88
C ARG A 63 -13.25 -5.19 32.59
N TYR A 64 -12.71 -3.98 32.66
CA TYR A 64 -12.09 -3.32 31.50
C TYR A 64 -10.68 -3.88 31.24
N ALA A 65 -9.91 -4.17 32.29
CA ALA A 65 -8.56 -4.69 32.22
C ALA A 65 -8.44 -5.97 31.39
N GLY A 66 -7.30 -6.11 30.70
CA GLY A 66 -6.97 -7.25 29.84
C GLY A 66 -6.32 -6.83 28.50
N PRO A 67 -6.97 -6.00 27.67
CA PRO A 67 -6.42 -5.59 26.37
C PRO A 67 -5.06 -4.89 26.45
N GLY A 68 -4.80 -4.11 27.50
CA GLY A 68 -3.52 -3.48 27.77
C GLY A 68 -2.41 -4.49 28.10
N TRP A 69 -2.72 -5.56 28.82
CA TRP A 69 -1.77 -6.64 29.13
C TRP A 69 -1.43 -7.50 27.91
N LEU A 70 -2.41 -7.80 27.05
CA LEU A 70 -2.13 -8.46 25.76
C LEU A 70 -1.28 -7.58 24.84
N MET A 71 -1.50 -6.26 24.86
CA MET A 71 -0.71 -5.28 24.10
C MET A 71 0.72 -5.16 24.66
N SER A 72 0.92 -5.23 25.98
CA SER A 72 2.22 -5.06 26.62
C SER A 72 3.18 -6.24 26.42
N LEU A 73 2.68 -7.41 26.01
CA LEU A 73 3.51 -8.56 25.66
C LEU A 73 4.44 -8.31 24.46
N ALA A 74 4.01 -7.51 23.49
CA ALA A 74 4.85 -7.12 22.35
C ALA A 74 5.94 -6.09 22.74
N TYR A 75 5.98 -5.61 23.99
CA TYR A 75 7.11 -4.86 24.56
C TYR A 75 8.06 -5.78 25.34
N LEU A 76 7.78 -7.08 25.37
CA LEU A 76 8.47 -8.11 26.16
C LEU A 76 8.84 -9.34 25.31
N ASP A 77 8.80 -9.21 23.97
CA ASP A 77 9.15 -10.30 23.07
C ASP A 77 10.69 -10.53 23.05
N PRO A 78 11.16 -11.72 22.65
CA PRO A 78 12.60 -12.01 22.63
C PRO A 78 13.43 -11.03 21.79
N GLY A 79 12.81 -10.40 20.77
CA GLY A 79 13.44 -9.39 19.92
C GLY A 79 13.77 -8.09 20.65
N ASN A 80 12.83 -7.60 21.48
CA ASN A 80 13.06 -6.45 22.35
C ASN A 80 13.97 -6.81 23.54
N LEU A 81 13.82 -8.00 24.15
CA LEU A 81 14.70 -8.44 25.24
C LEU A 81 16.17 -8.55 24.81
N GLU A 82 16.45 -9.00 23.58
CA GLU A 82 17.82 -9.01 23.05
C GLU A 82 18.35 -7.59 22.80
N ALA A 83 17.53 -6.67 22.26
CA ALA A 83 17.93 -5.27 22.07
C ALA A 83 18.25 -4.57 23.41
N ASP A 84 17.43 -4.81 24.43
CA ASP A 84 17.58 -4.23 25.76
C ASP A 84 18.82 -4.79 26.48
N LEU A 85 19.05 -6.10 26.40
CA LEU A 85 20.28 -6.77 26.86
C LEU A 85 21.52 -6.18 26.19
N GLN A 86 21.54 -6.15 24.85
CA GLN A 86 22.65 -5.60 24.08
C GLN A 86 22.91 -4.12 24.43
N SER A 87 21.86 -3.32 24.61
CA SER A 87 22.00 -1.91 25.00
C SER A 87 22.73 -1.76 26.34
N GLY A 88 22.41 -2.60 27.33
CA GLY A 88 23.11 -2.66 28.61
C GLY A 88 24.58 -3.08 28.45
N VAL A 89 24.84 -4.18 27.75
CA VAL A 89 26.22 -4.69 27.52
C VAL A 89 27.11 -3.65 26.82
N TYR A 90 26.60 -2.94 25.81
CA TYR A 90 27.42 -2.08 24.96
C TYR A 90 27.45 -0.60 25.38
N THR A 91 26.51 -0.14 26.20
CA THR A 91 26.41 1.28 26.60
C THR A 91 26.35 1.50 28.12
N GLY A 92 26.31 0.43 28.90
CA GLY A 92 26.13 0.50 30.35
C GLY A 92 24.76 1.09 30.68
N PHE A 93 24.72 1.99 31.66
CA PHE A 93 23.48 2.63 32.09
C PHE A 93 23.02 3.80 31.19
N GLN A 94 23.83 4.23 30.20
CA GLN A 94 23.61 5.48 29.45
C GLN A 94 22.28 5.54 28.69
N LEU A 95 21.73 4.40 28.24
CA LEU A 95 20.48 4.36 27.47
C LEU A 95 19.22 4.20 28.34
N SER A 96 19.31 4.24 29.68
CA SER A 96 18.15 4.10 30.56
C SER A 96 17.12 5.21 30.38
N TRP A 97 17.58 6.44 30.15
CA TRP A 97 16.67 7.56 29.80
C TRP A 97 15.98 7.35 28.44
N VAL A 98 16.64 6.70 27.48
CA VAL A 98 16.08 6.39 26.15
C VAL A 98 14.99 5.33 26.27
N MET A 99 15.25 4.28 27.06
CA MET A 99 14.27 3.25 27.41
C MET A 99 12.99 3.87 27.97
N LEU A 100 13.13 4.77 28.94
CA LEU A 100 12.02 5.49 29.58
C LEU A 100 11.25 6.36 28.58
N VAL A 101 11.94 7.13 27.73
CA VAL A 101 11.31 7.98 26.71
C VAL A 101 10.60 7.13 25.65
N ALA A 102 11.20 6.01 25.21
CA ALA A 102 10.60 5.09 24.26
C ALA A 102 9.32 4.47 24.81
N HIS A 103 9.31 4.02 26.07
CA HIS A 103 8.11 3.52 26.74
C HIS A 103 7.04 4.62 26.95
N ALA A 104 7.44 5.85 27.28
CA ALA A 104 6.50 6.98 27.41
C ALA A 104 5.84 7.36 26.07
N VAL A 105 6.61 7.35 24.97
CA VAL A 105 6.07 7.56 23.61
C VAL A 105 5.21 6.36 23.20
N GLY A 106 5.63 5.13 23.49
CA GLY A 106 4.84 3.91 23.28
C GLY A 106 3.48 3.98 23.97
N LEU A 107 3.45 4.33 25.26
CA LEU A 107 2.22 4.54 26.04
C LEU A 107 1.32 5.61 25.43
N LEU A 108 1.89 6.75 25.00
CA LEU A 108 1.14 7.79 24.30
C LEU A 108 0.47 7.24 23.02
N LEU A 109 1.24 6.58 22.14
CA LEU A 109 0.73 6.01 20.90
C LEU A 109 -0.33 4.93 21.16
N GLN A 110 -0.13 4.10 22.18
CA GLN A 110 -1.06 3.04 22.56
C GLN A 110 -2.36 3.59 23.16
N CYS A 111 -2.31 4.67 23.95
CA CYS A 111 -3.51 5.39 24.39
C CYS A 111 -4.29 6.01 23.22
N LEU A 112 -3.62 6.51 22.18
CA LEU A 112 -4.29 7.01 20.97
C LEU A 112 -4.92 5.87 20.14
N SER A 113 -4.25 4.71 20.06
CA SER A 113 -4.78 3.51 19.40
C SER A 113 -6.02 2.97 20.12
N ALA A 114 -5.96 2.85 21.45
CA ALA A 114 -7.11 2.50 22.30
C ALA A 114 -8.28 3.47 22.10
N ARG A 115 -8.01 4.78 22.10
CA ARG A 115 -9.01 5.84 21.87
C ARG A 115 -9.70 5.71 20.53
N LEU A 116 -8.97 5.39 19.46
CA LEU A 116 -9.59 5.11 18.16
C LEU A 116 -10.54 3.92 18.25
N GLY A 117 -10.10 2.82 18.87
CA GLY A 117 -10.88 1.59 19.04
C GLY A 117 -12.21 1.79 19.79
N PHE A 118 -12.20 2.38 21.00
CA PHE A 118 -13.44 2.50 21.79
C PHE A 118 -14.38 3.62 21.31
N VAL A 119 -13.86 4.76 20.85
CA VAL A 119 -14.70 5.89 20.37
C VAL A 119 -15.43 5.52 19.09
N THR A 120 -14.71 4.99 18.09
CA THR A 120 -15.29 4.71 16.76
C THR A 120 -15.96 3.34 16.67
N GLY A 121 -15.53 2.39 17.50
CA GLY A 121 -15.95 0.98 17.42
C GLY A 121 -15.35 0.19 16.26
N LYS A 122 -14.31 0.70 15.60
CA LYS A 122 -13.63 0.06 14.47
C LYS A 122 -12.12 0.09 14.67
N SER A 123 -11.42 -0.94 14.21
CA SER A 123 -9.95 -1.00 14.32
C SER A 123 -9.26 0.00 13.40
N LEU A 124 -7.97 0.28 13.67
CA LEU A 124 -7.15 1.14 12.79
C LEU A 124 -7.08 0.57 11.35
N ALA A 125 -6.99 -0.75 11.19
CA ALA A 125 -6.96 -1.41 9.88
C ALA A 125 -8.27 -1.19 9.09
N GLN A 126 -9.42 -1.24 9.77
CA GLN A 126 -10.73 -0.93 9.16
C GLN A 126 -10.83 0.54 8.73
N HIS A 127 -10.27 1.49 9.49
CA HIS A 127 -10.18 2.89 9.07
C HIS A 127 -9.25 3.08 7.88
N CYS A 128 -8.09 2.43 7.87
CA CYS A 128 -7.18 2.46 6.73
C CYS A 128 -7.86 1.92 5.46
N ARG A 129 -8.66 0.85 5.55
CA ARG A 129 -9.45 0.31 4.44
C ARG A 129 -10.57 1.24 3.97
N ALA A 130 -11.24 1.94 4.90
CA ALA A 130 -12.37 2.81 4.57
C ALA A 130 -11.91 4.18 4.04
N GLY A 131 -10.80 4.72 4.57
CA GLY A 131 -10.24 6.01 4.20
C GLY A 131 -9.25 5.96 3.03
N TYR A 132 -8.53 4.84 2.84
CA TYR A 132 -7.62 4.65 1.70
C TYR A 132 -8.21 3.66 0.69
N GLY A 133 -7.95 3.90 -0.60
CA GLY A 133 -8.43 3.01 -1.66
C GLY A 133 -7.88 1.58 -1.53
N LYS A 134 -8.62 0.59 -2.04
CA LYS A 134 -8.31 -0.85 -1.90
C LYS A 134 -6.83 -1.21 -2.13
N ARG A 135 -6.18 -0.61 -3.14
CA ARG A 135 -4.77 -0.85 -3.47
C ARG A 135 -3.81 -0.42 -2.34
N THR A 136 -4.01 0.78 -1.79
CA THR A 136 -3.24 1.28 -0.64
C THR A 136 -3.50 0.44 0.61
N GLY A 137 -4.75 0.04 0.85
CA GLY A 137 -5.10 -0.90 1.92
C GLY A 137 -4.38 -2.25 1.80
N THR A 138 -4.32 -2.84 0.61
CA THR A 138 -3.57 -4.08 0.37
C THR A 138 -2.05 -3.90 0.55
N ILE A 139 -1.47 -2.75 0.15
CA ILE A 139 -0.03 -2.48 0.38
C ILE A 139 0.27 -2.36 1.87
N LEU A 140 -0.55 -1.61 2.63
CA LEU A 140 -0.41 -1.49 4.08
C LEU A 140 -0.59 -2.84 4.79
N TRP A 141 -1.50 -3.68 4.32
CA TRP A 141 -1.65 -5.06 4.78
C TRP A 141 -0.38 -5.90 4.53
N ILE A 142 0.16 -5.93 3.30
CA ILE A 142 1.39 -6.66 2.97
C ILE A 142 2.55 -6.23 3.87
N LEU A 143 2.73 -4.91 4.06
CA LEU A 143 3.76 -4.40 4.96
C LEU A 143 3.51 -4.92 6.39
N THR A 144 2.33 -4.72 6.95
CA THR A 144 2.02 -5.14 8.33
C THR A 144 2.18 -6.65 8.56
N GLU A 145 1.82 -7.49 7.59
CA GLU A 145 2.07 -8.94 7.64
C GLU A 145 3.58 -9.27 7.64
N ILE A 146 4.41 -8.52 6.91
CA ILE A 146 5.87 -8.68 6.94
C ILE A 146 6.45 -8.30 8.32
N ALA A 147 5.93 -7.28 9.00
CA ALA A 147 6.30 -7.02 10.41
C ALA A 147 5.91 -8.18 11.35
N ILE A 148 4.71 -8.75 11.17
CA ILE A 148 4.23 -9.85 12.02
C ILE A 148 5.09 -11.11 11.79
N ILE A 149 5.35 -11.47 10.54
CA ILE A 149 6.27 -12.58 10.20
C ILE A 149 7.68 -12.31 10.74
N GLY A 150 8.14 -11.06 10.76
CA GLY A 150 9.42 -10.68 11.37
C GLY A 150 9.48 -10.96 12.87
N SER A 151 8.44 -10.55 13.61
CA SER A 151 8.29 -10.82 15.05
C SER A 151 8.16 -12.32 15.34
N ASP A 152 7.36 -13.04 14.54
CA ASP A 152 7.23 -14.52 14.60
C ASP A 152 8.59 -15.22 14.48
N ILE A 153 9.55 -14.69 13.70
CA ILE A 153 10.92 -15.24 13.60
C ILE A 153 11.71 -15.01 14.88
N GLN A 154 11.68 -13.79 15.44
CA GLN A 154 12.40 -13.44 16.68
C GLN A 154 11.95 -14.33 17.84
N GLU A 155 10.65 -14.63 17.89
CA GLU A 155 10.04 -15.54 18.84
C GLU A 155 10.51 -16.99 18.70
N VAL A 156 10.42 -17.56 17.48
CA VAL A 156 10.86 -18.95 17.21
C VAL A 156 12.33 -19.13 17.61
N LEU A 157 13.17 -18.14 17.30
CA LEU A 157 14.57 -18.14 17.66
C LEU A 157 14.78 -17.99 19.18
N GLY A 158 14.03 -17.11 19.85
CA GLY A 158 14.08 -16.91 21.30
C GLY A 158 13.70 -18.17 22.10
N SER A 159 12.58 -18.81 21.76
CA SER A 159 12.16 -20.07 22.39
C SER A 159 13.13 -21.23 22.07
N ALA A 160 13.67 -21.31 20.84
CA ALA A 160 14.70 -22.30 20.50
C ALA A 160 16.00 -22.11 21.29
N VAL A 161 16.42 -20.86 21.53
CA VAL A 161 17.53 -20.53 22.44
C VAL A 161 17.23 -20.95 23.87
N ALA A 162 16.02 -20.68 24.38
CA ALA A 162 15.63 -21.09 25.72
C ALA A 162 15.62 -22.62 25.89
N PHE A 163 15.12 -23.38 24.91
CA PHE A 163 15.21 -24.85 24.94
C PHE A 163 16.65 -25.37 24.92
N ARG A 164 17.56 -24.69 24.21
CA ARG A 164 19.00 -25.00 24.25
C ARG A 164 19.60 -24.75 25.63
N LEU A 165 19.23 -23.65 26.28
CA LEU A 165 19.76 -23.29 27.61
C LEU A 165 19.18 -24.17 28.73
N LEU A 166 17.91 -24.58 28.65
CA LEU A 166 17.24 -25.40 29.69
C LEU A 166 17.52 -26.90 29.56
N PHE A 167 17.58 -27.43 28.34
CA PHE A 167 17.60 -28.88 28.09
C PHE A 167 18.77 -29.34 27.22
N GLY A 168 19.69 -28.45 26.84
CA GLY A 168 20.81 -28.78 25.94
C GLY A 168 20.40 -29.11 24.50
N ILE A 169 19.14 -28.85 24.13
CA ILE A 169 18.58 -29.24 22.83
C ILE A 169 19.22 -28.43 21.69
N PRO A 170 19.65 -29.05 20.57
CA PRO A 170 20.13 -28.35 19.37
C PRO A 170 19.12 -27.33 18.84
N LEU A 171 19.58 -26.14 18.42
CA LEU A 171 18.70 -25.02 18.01
C LEU A 171 17.69 -25.42 16.92
N TRP A 172 18.09 -26.24 15.94
CA TRP A 172 17.19 -26.68 14.87
C TRP A 172 16.06 -27.59 15.37
N ILE A 173 16.32 -28.41 16.40
CA ILE A 173 15.29 -29.20 17.09
C ILE A 173 14.39 -28.25 17.91
N GLY A 174 14.98 -27.28 18.60
CA GLY A 174 14.25 -26.22 19.32
C GLY A 174 13.24 -25.51 18.40
N CYS A 175 13.66 -25.07 17.21
CA CYS A 175 12.77 -24.47 16.21
C CYS A 175 11.59 -25.39 15.83
N ILE A 176 11.84 -26.70 15.64
CA ILE A 176 10.78 -27.67 15.33
C ILE A 176 9.81 -27.84 16.51
N ILE A 177 10.31 -27.86 17.76
CA ILE A 177 9.47 -27.93 18.95
C ILE A 177 8.55 -26.70 19.04
N THR A 178 9.06 -25.49 18.79
CA THR A 178 8.22 -24.27 18.80
C THR A 178 7.09 -24.31 17.78
N ALA A 179 7.26 -24.98 16.65
CA ALA A 179 6.19 -25.15 15.67
C ALA A 179 5.05 -26.03 16.22
N ALA A 180 5.38 -27.09 16.96
CA ALA A 180 4.39 -27.92 17.65
C ALA A 180 3.70 -27.16 18.80
N ASP A 181 4.46 -26.35 19.54
CA ASP A 181 3.98 -25.59 20.71
C ASP A 181 2.83 -24.62 20.35
N THR A 182 2.89 -24.01 19.16
CA THR A 182 1.84 -23.10 18.67
C THR A 182 0.43 -23.74 18.63
N PHE A 183 0.34 -25.06 18.41
CA PHE A 183 -0.93 -25.79 18.44
C PHE A 183 -1.47 -25.95 19.86
N THR A 184 -0.61 -26.06 20.87
CA THR A 184 -0.98 -26.16 22.29
C THR A 184 -1.70 -24.89 22.75
N PHE A 185 -1.14 -23.72 22.45
CA PHE A 185 -1.74 -22.42 22.78
C PHE A 185 -3.05 -22.17 22.04
N MET A 186 -3.08 -22.51 20.76
CA MET A 186 -4.28 -22.42 19.94
C MET A 186 -5.42 -23.32 20.46
N ALA A 187 -5.11 -24.53 20.91
CA ALA A 187 -6.08 -25.42 21.55
C ALA A 187 -6.59 -24.83 22.87
N ALA A 188 -5.70 -24.30 23.72
CA ALA A 188 -6.07 -23.65 24.97
C ALA A 188 -7.00 -22.44 24.75
N GLN A 189 -6.70 -21.59 23.75
CA GLN A 189 -7.54 -20.45 23.37
C GLN A 189 -8.92 -20.89 22.85
N TYR A 190 -8.97 -21.93 22.02
CA TYR A 190 -10.22 -22.44 21.46
C TYR A 190 -11.15 -23.05 22.52
N LEU A 191 -10.58 -23.72 23.53
CA LEU A 191 -11.34 -24.44 24.57
C LEU A 191 -11.79 -23.54 25.73
N HIS A 192 -11.01 -22.52 26.14
CA HIS A 192 -11.22 -21.81 27.40
C HIS A 192 -11.60 -20.32 27.28
N GLY A 193 -11.60 -19.75 26.07
CA GLY A 193 -12.09 -18.39 25.82
C GLY A 193 -11.16 -17.26 26.28
N THR A 194 -11.57 -16.02 25.99
CA THR A 194 -10.69 -14.83 26.08
C THR A 194 -10.30 -14.44 27.51
N ARG A 195 -11.14 -14.70 28.52
CA ARG A 195 -10.81 -14.38 29.92
C ARG A 195 -9.74 -15.28 30.53
N VAL A 196 -9.75 -16.56 30.20
CA VAL A 196 -8.68 -17.49 30.63
C VAL A 196 -7.38 -17.13 29.92
N LEU A 197 -7.45 -16.72 28.65
CA LEU A 197 -6.32 -16.20 27.89
C LEU A 197 -5.70 -14.94 28.53
N GLU A 198 -6.52 -13.95 28.91
CA GLU A 198 -6.08 -12.75 29.64
C GLU A 198 -5.37 -13.10 30.97
N GLY A 199 -5.95 -14.02 31.76
CA GLY A 199 -5.34 -14.48 33.02
C GLY A 199 -4.02 -15.24 32.81
N PHE A 200 -3.95 -16.05 31.76
CA PHE A 200 -2.74 -16.78 31.38
C PHE A 200 -1.61 -15.84 30.95
N VAL A 201 -1.90 -14.81 30.14
CA VAL A 201 -0.94 -13.75 29.78
C VAL A 201 -0.36 -13.08 31.01
N VAL A 202 -1.21 -12.68 31.97
CA VAL A 202 -0.74 -12.07 33.22
C VAL A 202 0.16 -13.03 34.00
N SER A 203 -0.14 -14.33 34.01
CA SER A 203 0.72 -15.33 34.68
C SER A 203 2.12 -15.44 34.04
N ILE A 204 2.23 -15.39 32.71
CA ILE A 204 3.53 -15.34 32.00
C ILE A 204 4.32 -14.08 32.39
N ILE A 205 3.68 -12.90 32.35
CA ILE A 205 4.34 -11.63 32.70
C ILE A 205 4.85 -11.66 34.14
N MET A 206 4.10 -12.24 35.07
CA MET A 206 4.54 -12.41 36.46
C MET A 206 5.74 -13.37 36.60
N ILE A 207 5.81 -14.44 35.81
CA ILE A 207 6.99 -15.33 35.76
C ILE A 207 8.21 -14.58 35.22
N MET A 208 8.07 -13.86 34.10
CA MET A 208 9.14 -13.03 33.54
C MET A 208 9.63 -12.00 34.56
N CYS A 209 8.71 -11.29 35.22
CA CYS A 209 9.02 -10.35 36.28
C CYS A 209 9.81 -11.02 37.41
N ALA A 210 9.35 -12.17 37.93
CA ALA A 210 10.07 -12.89 38.98
C ALA A 210 11.49 -13.31 38.56
N CYS A 211 11.65 -13.87 37.35
CA CYS A 211 12.95 -14.31 36.84
C CYS A 211 13.94 -13.15 36.64
N PHE A 212 13.52 -12.06 36.01
CA PHE A 212 14.42 -10.94 35.70
C PHE A 212 14.71 -10.06 36.92
N PHE A 213 13.76 -9.89 37.86
CA PHE A 213 14.05 -9.22 39.13
C PHE A 213 14.94 -10.07 40.06
N ALA A 214 14.79 -11.40 40.06
CA ALA A 214 15.73 -12.27 40.77
C ALA A 214 17.16 -12.13 40.19
N ASN A 215 17.32 -12.12 38.87
CA ASN A 215 18.62 -11.86 38.23
C ASN A 215 19.19 -10.47 38.59
N LEU A 216 18.34 -9.44 38.71
CA LEU A 216 18.76 -8.10 39.15
C LEU A 216 19.25 -8.08 40.60
N GLU A 217 18.51 -8.71 41.52
CA GLU A 217 18.88 -8.83 42.94
C GLU A 217 20.15 -9.68 43.15
N ILE A 218 20.39 -10.62 42.24
CA ILE A 218 21.61 -11.44 42.19
C ILE A 218 22.83 -10.61 41.75
N VAL A 219 22.71 -9.79 40.71
CA VAL A 219 23.82 -8.97 40.17
C VAL A 219 24.15 -7.76 41.04
N LYS A 220 23.17 -7.20 41.77
CA LYS A 220 23.32 -6.06 42.69
C LYS A 220 24.01 -4.82 42.07
N PRO A 221 23.43 -4.21 41.01
CA PRO A 221 23.94 -2.95 40.47
C PRO A 221 23.87 -1.83 41.52
N GLU A 222 24.79 -0.87 41.44
CA GLU A 222 24.77 0.28 42.35
C GLU A 222 23.57 1.19 42.03
N PRO A 223 22.68 1.49 43.01
CA PRO A 223 21.47 2.28 42.75
C PRO A 223 21.76 3.69 42.23
N ILE A 224 22.93 4.25 42.55
CA ILE A 224 23.36 5.58 42.13
C ILE A 224 23.67 5.58 40.62
N ASP A 225 24.42 4.60 40.12
CA ASP A 225 24.76 4.50 38.69
C ASP A 225 23.52 4.24 37.83
N VAL A 226 22.59 3.40 38.31
CA VAL A 226 21.28 3.19 37.66
C VAL A 226 20.48 4.50 37.62
N ALA A 227 20.47 5.29 38.70
CA ALA A 227 19.81 6.59 38.73
C ALA A 227 20.47 7.61 37.78
N LEU A 228 21.81 7.62 37.70
CA LEU A 228 22.57 8.46 36.77
C LEU A 228 22.32 8.08 35.30
N GLY A 229 22.01 6.81 35.01
CA GLY A 229 21.60 6.35 33.67
C GLY A 229 20.32 7.00 33.13
N PHE A 230 19.47 7.57 34.00
CA PHE A 230 18.28 8.33 33.61
C PHE A 230 18.58 9.80 33.28
N VAL A 231 19.82 10.27 33.46
CA VAL A 231 20.26 11.59 33.00
C VAL A 231 20.59 11.53 31.51
N PRO A 232 20.07 12.44 30.66
CA PRO A 232 20.34 12.41 29.22
C PRO A 232 21.83 12.56 28.86
N SER A 233 22.46 11.45 28.54
CA SER A 233 23.84 11.35 28.05
C SER A 233 23.92 10.29 26.95
N VAL A 234 24.70 10.55 25.90
CA VAL A 234 24.90 9.62 24.77
C VAL A 234 26.31 9.78 24.22
N ALA A 235 27.12 8.73 24.32
CA ALA A 235 28.41 8.66 23.64
C ALA A 235 28.24 8.40 22.12
N SER A 236 29.19 8.85 21.29
CA SER A 236 29.09 8.75 19.83
C SER A 236 28.95 7.31 19.30
N TYR A 237 29.47 6.30 20.02
CA TYR A 237 29.32 4.88 19.68
C TYR A 237 27.94 4.30 20.07
N ALA A 238 27.26 4.90 21.05
CA ALA A 238 25.97 4.43 21.57
C ALA A 238 24.77 4.76 20.65
N VAL A 239 24.97 5.59 19.62
CA VAL A 239 23.89 6.08 18.75
C VAL A 239 23.15 4.95 18.03
N VAL A 240 23.85 3.89 17.57
CA VAL A 240 23.18 2.76 16.90
C VAL A 240 22.25 2.03 17.87
N GLN A 241 22.71 1.78 19.10
CA GLN A 241 21.95 1.03 20.09
C GLN A 241 20.82 1.86 20.71
N MET A 242 21.00 3.19 20.82
CA MET A 242 19.93 4.14 21.14
C MET A 242 18.75 3.99 20.16
N VAL A 243 19.02 3.90 18.86
CA VAL A 243 17.96 3.74 17.87
C VAL A 243 17.41 2.31 17.83
N GLY A 244 18.25 1.31 18.11
CA GLY A 244 17.82 -0.08 18.33
C GLY A 244 16.73 -0.18 19.40
N VAL A 245 16.98 0.38 20.60
CA VAL A 245 16.01 0.42 21.72
C VAL A 245 14.71 1.12 21.30
N VAL A 246 14.78 2.28 20.64
CA VAL A 246 13.57 2.98 20.17
C VAL A 246 12.78 2.18 19.12
N GLY A 247 13.47 1.47 18.23
CA GLY A 247 12.88 0.67 17.17
C GLY A 247 12.23 -0.63 17.67
N ALA A 248 12.85 -1.29 18.65
CA ALA A 248 12.35 -2.52 19.24
C ALA A 248 11.15 -2.26 20.19
N VAL A 249 11.22 -1.21 21.02
CA VAL A 249 10.14 -0.84 21.94
C VAL A 249 8.86 -0.39 21.20
N ILE A 250 8.96 0.30 20.05
CA ILE A 250 7.79 0.87 19.36
C ILE A 250 7.41 0.03 18.12
N MET A 251 6.75 -1.10 18.36
CA MET A 251 6.32 -2.02 17.29
C MET A 251 5.11 -1.51 16.45
N PRO A 252 5.15 -1.55 15.10
CA PRO A 252 4.05 -1.12 14.24
C PRO A 252 2.79 -1.99 14.34
N HIS A 253 2.94 -3.31 14.36
CA HIS A 253 1.80 -4.24 14.35
C HIS A 253 1.00 -4.15 15.66
N ASN A 254 1.67 -3.82 16.77
CA ASN A 254 1.06 -3.68 18.08
C ASN A 254 0.10 -2.47 18.16
N ILE A 255 0.34 -1.43 17.35
CA ILE A 255 -0.61 -0.31 17.20
C ILE A 255 -1.92 -0.81 16.58
N TYR A 256 -1.87 -1.67 15.57
CA TYR A 256 -3.07 -2.27 14.98
C TYR A 256 -3.76 -3.25 15.95
N LEU A 257 -2.98 -4.07 16.67
CA LEU A 257 -3.49 -5.02 17.67
C LEU A 257 -4.35 -4.33 18.73
N HIS A 258 -3.85 -3.29 19.39
CA HIS A 258 -4.52 -2.68 20.54
C HIS A 258 -5.87 -2.02 20.19
N SER A 259 -5.94 -1.25 19.10
CA SER A 259 -7.22 -0.70 18.60
C SER A 259 -8.22 -1.82 18.27
N SER A 260 -7.73 -2.95 17.76
CA SER A 260 -8.55 -4.09 17.40
C SER A 260 -9.11 -4.82 18.62
N LEU A 261 -8.24 -5.22 19.57
CA LEU A 261 -8.61 -5.90 20.81
C LEU A 261 -9.71 -5.15 21.59
N ILE A 262 -9.59 -3.83 21.70
CA ILE A 262 -10.60 -3.00 22.37
C ILE A 262 -11.90 -2.98 21.57
N SER A 263 -11.85 -2.79 20.25
CA SER A 263 -13.04 -2.74 19.40
C SER A 263 -13.79 -4.08 19.29
N SER A 264 -13.08 -5.22 19.40
CA SER A 264 -13.63 -6.57 19.24
C SER A 264 -14.10 -7.19 20.57
N THR A 265 -13.32 -7.05 21.65
CA THR A 265 -13.59 -7.77 22.92
C THR A 265 -14.41 -6.97 23.93
N ARG A 266 -14.46 -5.63 23.83
CA ARG A 266 -15.12 -4.76 24.82
C ARG A 266 -16.22 -3.90 24.17
N ARG A 267 -17.49 -4.18 24.52
CA ARG A 267 -18.65 -3.37 24.11
C ARG A 267 -18.84 -2.19 25.06
N VAL A 268 -18.58 -0.98 24.56
CA VAL A 268 -18.89 0.30 25.22
C VAL A 268 -20.10 0.95 24.54
N ASP A 269 -21.04 1.50 25.31
CA ASP A 269 -22.13 2.32 24.74
C ASP A 269 -21.59 3.67 24.27
N ARG A 270 -21.61 3.88 22.95
CA ARG A 270 -21.09 5.07 22.28
C ARG A 270 -22.08 6.24 22.26
N ARG A 271 -23.34 6.01 22.64
CA ARG A 271 -24.37 7.07 22.74
C ARG A 271 -24.21 7.88 24.03
N ASN A 272 -23.68 7.28 25.08
CA ASN A 272 -23.49 7.92 26.37
C ASN A 272 -22.07 8.50 26.50
N PRO A 273 -21.89 9.84 26.53
CA PRO A 273 -20.55 10.43 26.64
C PRO A 273 -19.83 10.04 27.94
N ARG A 274 -20.56 9.75 29.03
CA ARG A 274 -19.95 9.27 30.29
C ARG A 274 -19.38 7.87 30.17
N ALA A 275 -20.00 6.99 29.39
CA ALA A 275 -19.48 5.64 29.15
C ALA A 275 -18.17 5.70 28.36
N LEU A 276 -18.05 6.65 27.43
CA LEU A 276 -16.80 6.95 26.72
C LEU A 276 -15.74 7.59 27.63
N GLU A 277 -16.10 8.49 28.55
CA GLU A 277 -15.15 9.05 29.55
C GLU A 277 -14.65 7.97 30.51
N GLN A 278 -15.54 7.13 31.02
CA GLN A 278 -15.24 6.01 31.92
C GLN A 278 -14.36 4.96 31.21
N ALA A 279 -14.67 4.62 29.95
CA ALA A 279 -13.83 3.76 29.12
C ALA A 279 -12.45 4.37 28.86
N SER A 280 -12.39 5.68 28.54
CA SER A 280 -11.12 6.38 28.34
C SER A 280 -10.24 6.35 29.58
N LEU A 281 -10.81 6.50 30.77
CA LEU A 281 -10.07 6.41 32.03
C LEU A 281 -9.52 4.99 32.24
N TYR A 282 -10.37 3.96 32.18
CA TYR A 282 -9.98 2.59 32.51
C TYR A 282 -9.05 1.96 31.47
N PHE A 283 -9.24 2.21 30.16
CA PHE A 283 -8.30 1.70 29.13
C PHE A 283 -6.96 2.41 29.17
N SER A 284 -6.91 3.71 29.46
CA SER A 284 -5.63 4.40 29.68
C SER A 284 -4.93 3.87 30.94
N LEU A 285 -5.65 3.57 32.01
CA LEU A 285 -5.07 2.99 33.22
C LEU A 285 -4.54 1.57 32.98
N ASP A 286 -5.30 0.71 32.29
CA ASP A 286 -4.90 -0.66 31.92
C ASP A 286 -3.60 -0.67 31.11
N ALA A 287 -3.54 0.14 30.05
CA ALA A 287 -2.33 0.30 29.24
C ALA A 287 -1.15 0.92 30.00
N THR A 288 -1.41 1.86 30.93
CA THR A 288 -0.36 2.48 31.76
C THR A 288 0.25 1.47 32.73
N VAL A 289 -0.58 0.72 33.48
CA VAL A 289 -0.09 -0.29 34.43
C VAL A 289 0.70 -1.37 33.70
N ALA A 290 0.17 -1.89 32.59
CA ALA A 290 0.83 -2.94 31.83
C ALA A 290 2.19 -2.49 31.26
N LEU A 291 2.28 -1.29 30.66
CA LEU A 291 3.54 -0.77 30.12
C LEU A 291 4.55 -0.32 31.19
N VAL A 292 4.10 0.06 32.39
CA VAL A 292 5.01 0.29 33.54
C VAL A 292 5.65 -1.03 33.98
N VAL A 293 4.90 -2.14 34.01
CA VAL A 293 5.47 -3.47 34.29
C VAL A 293 6.44 -3.89 33.18
N SER A 294 6.11 -3.69 31.90
CA SER A 294 7.05 -3.96 30.80
C SER A 294 8.34 -3.13 30.92
N PHE A 295 8.22 -1.82 31.18
CA PHE A 295 9.37 -0.94 31.40
C PHE A 295 10.25 -1.40 32.57
N MET A 296 9.65 -1.87 33.66
CA MET A 296 10.37 -2.40 34.81
C MET A 296 11.16 -3.67 34.46
N ILE A 297 10.60 -4.60 33.68
CA ILE A 297 11.30 -5.81 33.21
C ILE A 297 12.46 -5.43 32.27
N ASN A 298 12.20 -4.59 31.27
CA ASN A 298 13.19 -4.15 30.29
C ASN A 298 14.35 -3.40 30.96
N THR A 299 14.06 -2.55 31.95
CA THR A 299 15.08 -1.90 32.79
C THR A 299 15.88 -2.92 33.61
N ALA A 300 15.23 -3.91 34.24
CA ALA A 300 15.91 -4.93 35.04
C ALA A 300 16.90 -5.78 34.22
N ILE A 301 16.54 -6.13 32.98
CA ILE A 301 17.43 -6.87 32.06
C ILE A 301 18.62 -5.99 31.66
N MET A 302 18.37 -4.80 31.13
CA MET A 302 19.40 -3.87 30.68
C MET A 302 20.39 -3.54 31.81
N THR A 303 19.91 -3.25 33.03
CA THR A 303 20.77 -2.94 34.19
C THR A 303 21.58 -4.14 34.70
N SER A 304 21.01 -5.35 34.67
CA SER A 304 21.73 -6.59 35.05
C SER A 304 22.93 -6.85 34.12
N PHE A 305 22.73 -6.69 32.80
CA PHE A 305 23.81 -6.91 31.82
C PHE A 305 24.79 -5.72 31.72
N ALA A 306 24.34 -4.49 31.99
CA ALA A 306 25.20 -3.33 32.12
C ALA A 306 26.24 -3.50 33.24
N GLN A 307 25.81 -3.86 34.46
CA GLN A 307 26.73 -4.06 35.58
C GLN A 307 27.69 -5.24 35.32
N GLY A 308 27.18 -6.34 34.74
CA GLY A 308 27.97 -7.55 34.55
C GLY A 308 29.04 -7.48 33.46
N PHE A 309 28.78 -6.78 32.34
CA PHE A 309 29.55 -6.97 31.10
C PHE A 309 29.96 -5.67 30.38
N PHE A 310 29.56 -4.48 30.86
CA PHE A 310 29.99 -3.24 30.24
C PHE A 310 31.48 -2.98 30.47
N SER A 311 32.18 -2.50 29.44
CA SER A 311 33.54 -1.99 29.54
C SER A 311 33.79 -0.94 28.45
N PRO A 312 34.22 0.30 28.78
CA PRO A 312 34.44 1.36 27.80
C PRO A 312 35.40 0.99 26.67
N HIS A 313 36.39 0.13 26.94
CA HIS A 313 37.36 -0.33 25.95
C HIS A 313 36.73 -1.23 24.88
N CYS A 314 35.83 -2.15 25.26
CA CYS A 314 35.15 -3.01 24.28
C CYS A 314 34.09 -2.24 23.48
N ALA A 315 33.38 -1.30 24.14
CA ALA A 315 32.32 -0.51 23.53
C ALA A 315 32.82 0.47 22.45
N ALA A 316 34.07 0.96 22.57
CA ALA A 316 34.68 1.90 21.63
C ALA A 316 35.33 1.25 20.39
N ASN A 317 35.22 -0.07 20.22
CA ASN A 317 35.94 -0.80 19.17
C ASN A 317 35.38 -0.51 17.75
N PRO A 318 36.19 -0.07 16.77
CA PRO A 318 35.73 0.22 15.41
C PRO A 318 35.24 -1.00 14.62
N SER A 319 35.57 -2.23 15.04
CA SER A 319 35.14 -3.46 14.37
C SER A 319 33.70 -3.90 14.70
N GLY A 320 33.07 -3.32 15.73
CA GLY A 320 31.70 -3.65 16.14
C GLY A 320 31.45 -3.41 17.63
N THR A 321 30.18 -3.38 18.05
CA THR A 321 29.80 -3.24 19.46
C THR A 321 30.06 -4.54 20.21
N LEU A 322 30.95 -4.52 21.20
CA LEU A 322 31.40 -5.69 21.96
C LEU A 322 31.30 -5.44 23.47
N GLY A 323 31.04 -6.51 24.23
CA GLY A 323 30.98 -6.52 25.70
C GLY A 323 32.12 -7.32 26.32
N CYS A 324 32.39 -7.11 27.59
CA CYS A 324 33.44 -7.82 28.31
C CYS A 324 32.91 -9.11 28.93
N ASN A 325 33.32 -10.28 28.41
CA ASN A 325 32.89 -11.60 28.90
C ASN A 325 34.01 -12.27 29.72
N THR A 326 33.67 -12.76 30.91
CA THR A 326 34.62 -13.37 31.87
C THR A 326 34.79 -14.88 31.68
N SER A 327 33.97 -15.52 30.84
CA SER A 327 34.19 -16.90 30.39
C SER A 327 35.45 -17.02 29.53
N ALA A 328 36.24 -18.06 29.80
CA ALA A 328 37.59 -18.28 29.26
C ALA A 328 37.74 -18.17 27.73
N SER A 329 38.95 -17.79 27.34
CA SER A 329 39.52 -17.72 25.99
C SER A 329 38.86 -18.61 24.92
N VAL A 330 38.17 -17.97 23.95
CA VAL A 330 37.70 -18.64 22.74
C VAL A 330 38.79 -18.58 21.65
N PRO A 331 39.29 -19.73 21.15
CA PRO A 331 40.16 -19.72 19.99
C PRO A 331 39.33 -19.39 18.73
N GLY A 332 39.69 -18.33 18.01
CA GLY A 332 39.09 -18.00 16.70
C GLY A 332 38.38 -16.64 16.60
N LEU A 333 38.47 -15.75 17.60
CA LEU A 333 38.08 -14.35 17.43
C LEU A 333 39.30 -13.50 17.07
N GLU A 334 39.33 -12.91 15.86
CA GLU A 334 40.44 -12.07 15.40
C GLU A 334 40.49 -10.74 16.16
N CYS A 335 41.34 -10.69 17.18
CA CYS A 335 41.72 -9.45 17.85
C CYS A 335 42.62 -8.61 16.93
N VAL A 336 42.10 -7.46 16.48
CA VAL A 336 42.82 -6.51 15.60
C VAL A 336 43.77 -5.58 16.39
N LEU A 337 43.74 -5.65 17.74
CA LEU A 337 44.68 -4.96 18.64
C LEU A 337 45.40 -5.95 19.55
N ASN A 338 46.60 -5.55 19.98
CA ASN A 338 47.51 -6.37 20.79
C ASN A 338 46.99 -6.69 22.20
N ASP A 339 46.07 -5.90 22.75
CA ASP A 339 45.42 -6.13 24.03
C ASP A 339 43.91 -6.30 23.84
N CYS A 340 43.44 -7.54 23.97
CA CYS A 340 42.03 -7.92 23.87
C CYS A 340 41.39 -8.21 25.25
N SER A 341 42.17 -8.05 26.32
CA SER A 341 41.73 -8.14 27.71
C SER A 341 40.92 -6.90 28.08
N CYS A 342 39.80 -7.12 28.75
CA CYS A 342 38.96 -6.08 29.32
C CYS A 342 38.73 -6.34 30.80
N THR A 343 38.33 -5.29 31.51
CA THR A 343 37.82 -5.39 32.88
C THR A 343 36.37 -4.90 32.86
N ASN A 344 35.46 -5.66 33.45
CA ASN A 344 34.06 -5.28 33.60
C ASN A 344 33.86 -4.30 34.77
N SER A 345 32.66 -3.73 34.92
CA SER A 345 32.30 -2.84 36.03
C SER A 345 32.41 -3.46 37.43
N VAL A 346 32.55 -4.80 37.53
CA VAL A 346 32.72 -5.56 38.78
C VAL A 346 34.21 -5.85 39.08
N GLY A 347 35.14 -5.38 38.24
CA GLY A 347 36.58 -5.57 38.43
C GLY A 347 37.13 -6.94 37.99
N GLN A 348 36.31 -7.79 37.36
CA GLN A 348 36.74 -9.08 36.81
C GLN A 348 37.36 -8.90 35.42
N GLN A 349 38.43 -9.65 35.12
CA GLN A 349 39.06 -9.68 33.81
C GLN A 349 38.34 -10.62 32.84
N GLY A 350 38.30 -10.25 31.57
CA GLY A 350 37.64 -11.00 30.50
C GLY A 350 38.12 -10.60 29.11
N PHE A 351 37.38 -11.00 28.08
CA PHE A 351 37.66 -10.70 26.66
C PHE A 351 36.48 -10.01 25.97
N CYS A 352 36.77 -9.10 25.03
CA CYS A 352 35.73 -8.41 24.26
C CYS A 352 35.04 -9.37 23.27
N THR A 353 33.75 -9.65 23.46
CA THR A 353 32.94 -10.55 22.63
C THR A 353 31.53 -10.00 22.40
N SER A 354 30.82 -10.47 21.36
CA SER A 354 29.41 -10.13 21.16
C SER A 354 28.54 -10.96 22.11
N ILE A 355 27.73 -10.30 22.95
CA ILE A 355 26.81 -10.95 23.89
C ILE A 355 25.38 -10.67 23.41
N GLY A 356 24.63 -11.74 23.20
CA GLY A 356 23.23 -11.72 22.77
C GLY A 356 22.48 -12.88 23.42
N LEU A 357 21.21 -13.08 23.05
CA LEU A 357 20.29 -13.98 23.77
C LEU A 357 20.82 -15.42 23.88
N SER A 358 21.53 -15.90 22.84
CA SER A 358 22.12 -17.24 22.75
C SER A 358 23.23 -17.53 23.76
N ASN A 359 23.98 -16.49 24.18
CA ASN A 359 25.11 -16.59 25.09
C ASN A 359 24.87 -15.87 26.43
N GLY A 360 23.76 -15.11 26.56
CA GLY A 360 23.47 -14.30 27.75
C GLY A 360 23.33 -15.13 29.03
N GLY A 361 22.67 -16.29 28.96
CA GLY A 361 22.52 -17.19 30.12
C GLY A 361 23.85 -17.76 30.61
N SER A 362 24.71 -18.23 29.70
CA SER A 362 26.02 -18.77 30.05
C SER A 362 27.01 -17.69 30.51
N ALA A 363 26.92 -16.48 29.96
CA ALA A 363 27.66 -15.31 30.46
C ALA A 363 27.23 -14.94 31.89
N LEU A 364 25.93 -14.97 32.20
CA LEU A 364 25.42 -14.68 33.54
C LEU A 364 25.87 -15.73 34.57
N ALA A 365 25.89 -17.02 34.20
CA ALA A 365 26.43 -18.08 35.07
C ALA A 365 27.94 -17.95 35.34
N SER A 366 28.72 -17.44 34.39
CA SER A 366 30.18 -17.29 34.56
C SER A 366 30.57 -16.09 35.40
N LEU A 367 29.88 -14.95 35.26
CA LEU A 367 29.99 -13.77 36.14
C LEU A 367 29.87 -14.15 37.64
N MET A 368 29.06 -15.18 37.93
CA MET A 368 28.74 -15.68 39.26
C MET A 368 29.62 -16.83 39.76
N GLY A 369 30.60 -17.31 38.99
CA GLY A 369 31.41 -18.45 39.41
C GLY A 369 30.64 -19.78 39.45
N SER A 370 29.91 -20.11 38.37
CA SER A 370 29.23 -21.40 38.12
C SER A 370 27.89 -21.65 38.84
N SER A 371 27.16 -20.60 39.21
CA SER A 371 25.75 -20.76 39.61
C SER A 371 24.85 -20.97 38.37
N GLU A 372 24.53 -22.24 38.06
CA GLU A 372 23.60 -22.60 36.98
C GLU A 372 22.21 -21.96 37.15
N PHE A 373 21.83 -21.64 38.40
CA PHE A 373 20.55 -21.05 38.77
C PHE A 373 20.24 -19.75 38.00
N ALA A 374 21.22 -18.86 37.81
CA ALA A 374 21.02 -17.60 37.09
C ALA A 374 20.77 -17.83 35.58
N ALA A 375 21.47 -18.79 34.97
CA ALA A 375 21.20 -19.22 33.60
C ALA A 375 19.81 -19.85 33.45
N THR A 376 19.40 -20.68 34.42
CA THR A 376 18.06 -21.29 34.44
C THR A 376 16.97 -20.23 34.55
N LEU A 377 17.10 -19.25 35.47
CA LEU A 377 16.15 -18.13 35.60
C LEU A 377 16.06 -17.30 34.31
N PHE A 378 17.21 -16.97 33.71
CA PHE A 378 17.25 -16.26 32.43
C PHE A 378 16.53 -17.05 31.32
N ALA A 379 16.79 -18.35 31.21
CA ALA A 379 16.20 -19.19 30.17
C ALA A 379 14.69 -19.43 30.38
N ILE A 380 14.21 -19.54 31.63
CA ILE A 380 12.76 -19.56 31.92
C ILE A 380 12.12 -18.23 31.51
N GLY A 381 12.74 -17.09 31.84
CA GLY A 381 12.25 -15.77 31.44
C GLY A 381 12.17 -15.58 29.92
N VAL A 382 13.18 -16.05 29.18
CA VAL A 382 13.20 -16.00 27.71
C VAL A 382 12.19 -16.98 27.09
N LEU A 383 12.01 -18.18 27.65
CA LEU A 383 10.97 -19.10 27.19
C LEU A 383 9.57 -18.47 27.36
N ALA A 384 9.32 -17.88 28.53
CA ALA A 384 8.07 -17.21 28.84
C ALA A 384 7.78 -16.03 27.88
N ALA A 385 8.81 -15.23 27.55
CA ALA A 385 8.76 -14.17 26.54
C ALA A 385 8.34 -14.70 25.15
N GLY A 386 8.94 -15.80 24.72
CA GLY A 386 8.62 -16.44 23.44
C GLY A 386 7.16 -16.91 23.37
N GLN A 387 6.68 -17.63 24.38
CA GLN A 387 5.29 -18.13 24.39
C GLN A 387 4.24 -17.02 24.44
N ALA A 388 4.56 -15.89 25.09
CA ALA A 388 3.71 -14.71 25.08
C ALA A 388 3.55 -14.11 23.67
N SER A 389 4.66 -13.99 22.92
CA SER A 389 4.67 -13.40 21.58
C SER A 389 3.82 -14.19 20.58
N THR A 390 3.73 -15.53 20.71
CA THR A 390 2.97 -16.38 19.77
C THR A 390 1.52 -15.93 19.64
N MET A 391 0.96 -15.53 20.77
CA MET A 391 -0.42 -15.10 20.90
C MET A 391 -0.64 -13.68 20.35
N THR A 392 0.32 -12.77 20.52
CA THR A 392 0.17 -11.39 20.02
C THR A 392 0.33 -11.32 18.51
N GLY A 393 1.33 -11.99 17.92
CA GLY A 393 1.55 -12.01 16.47
C GLY A 393 0.36 -12.59 15.70
N SER A 394 -0.16 -13.73 16.17
CA SER A 394 -1.31 -14.40 15.55
C SER A 394 -2.61 -13.59 15.65
N LEU A 395 -2.92 -13.00 16.81
CA LEU A 395 -4.06 -12.10 17.00
C LEU A 395 -3.93 -10.80 16.20
N ALA A 396 -2.76 -10.15 16.26
CA ALA A 396 -2.49 -8.91 15.53
C ALA A 396 -2.72 -9.12 14.04
N GLY A 397 -2.19 -10.22 13.51
CA GLY A 397 -2.42 -10.67 12.17
C GLY A 397 -3.89 -10.87 11.83
N GLN A 398 -4.66 -11.63 12.64
CA GLN A 398 -6.06 -11.89 12.33
C GLN A 398 -6.83 -10.57 12.16
N TYR A 399 -6.69 -9.65 13.12
CA TYR A 399 -7.38 -8.36 13.06
C TYR A 399 -6.87 -7.43 11.95
N VAL A 400 -5.58 -7.49 11.60
CA VAL A 400 -4.99 -6.75 10.47
C VAL A 400 -5.58 -7.25 9.14
N MET A 401 -5.61 -8.56 8.91
CA MET A 401 -6.17 -9.15 7.69
C MET A 401 -7.69 -8.97 7.57
N GLU A 402 -8.45 -9.18 8.65
CA GLU A 402 -9.88 -8.90 8.67
C GLU A 402 -10.17 -7.41 8.47
N GLY A 403 -9.37 -6.53 9.08
CA GLY A 403 -9.52 -5.09 8.94
C GLY A 403 -9.23 -4.56 7.55
N PHE A 404 -8.11 -4.96 6.94
CA PHE A 404 -7.69 -4.50 5.61
C PHE A 404 -8.39 -5.23 4.45
N LEU A 405 -8.47 -6.57 4.50
CA LEU A 405 -9.01 -7.39 3.41
C LEU A 405 -10.46 -7.83 3.66
N GLY A 406 -10.87 -8.04 4.91
CA GLY A 406 -12.20 -8.58 5.24
C GLY A 406 -12.33 -10.04 4.87
N LEU A 407 -11.22 -10.76 4.93
CA LEU A 407 -11.17 -12.20 4.79
C LEU A 407 -11.18 -12.80 6.18
N HIS A 408 -12.26 -13.51 6.51
CA HIS A 408 -12.33 -14.31 7.74
C HIS A 408 -11.70 -15.68 7.45
N VAL A 409 -10.48 -15.87 7.95
CA VAL A 409 -9.77 -17.16 7.92
C VAL A 409 -9.75 -17.67 9.36
N PRO A 410 -10.06 -18.97 9.61
CA PRO A 410 -10.00 -19.49 10.97
C PRO A 410 -8.58 -19.39 11.53
N LEU A 411 -8.47 -18.99 12.81
CA LEU A 411 -7.20 -18.67 13.46
C LEU A 411 -6.15 -19.79 13.31
N TRP A 412 -6.57 -21.06 13.36
CA TRP A 412 -5.66 -22.21 13.21
C TRP A 412 -4.95 -22.27 11.85
N LEU A 413 -5.70 -22.05 10.76
CA LEU A 413 -5.15 -22.08 9.40
C LEU A 413 -4.23 -20.88 9.19
N ARG A 414 -4.61 -19.73 9.77
CA ARG A 414 -3.79 -18.51 9.74
C ARG A 414 -2.45 -18.73 10.46
N LEU A 415 -2.50 -19.23 11.70
CA LEU A 415 -1.33 -19.51 12.53
C LEU A 415 -0.39 -20.50 11.83
N LEU A 416 -0.95 -21.59 11.28
CA LEU A 416 -0.20 -22.56 10.47
C LEU A 416 0.56 -21.88 9.31
N ILE A 417 -0.10 -20.99 8.56
CA ILE A 417 0.49 -20.30 7.42
C ILE A 417 1.62 -19.36 7.86
N THR A 418 1.37 -18.45 8.82
CA THR A 418 2.38 -17.48 9.27
C THR A 418 3.58 -18.18 9.89
N ARG A 419 3.35 -19.22 10.69
CA ARG A 419 4.41 -20.03 11.30
C ARG A 419 5.19 -20.86 10.30
N SER A 420 4.55 -21.44 9.29
CA SER A 420 5.26 -22.13 8.21
C SER A 420 6.20 -21.18 7.45
N ILE A 421 5.79 -19.93 7.25
CA ILE A 421 6.61 -18.92 6.57
C ILE A 421 7.77 -18.45 7.46
N ALA A 422 7.53 -18.23 8.76
CA ALA A 422 8.56 -17.82 9.73
C ALA A 422 9.58 -18.92 10.04
N LEU A 423 9.16 -20.19 10.08
CA LEU A 423 10.03 -21.32 10.42
C LEU A 423 11.12 -21.56 9.37
N VAL A 424 10.85 -21.33 8.08
CA VAL A 424 11.83 -21.57 7.00
C VAL A 424 13.14 -20.77 7.17
N PRO A 425 13.13 -19.42 7.31
CA PRO A 425 14.35 -18.66 7.55
C PRO A 425 14.97 -18.96 8.92
N ALA A 426 14.17 -19.16 9.97
CA ALA A 426 14.68 -19.49 11.30
C ALA A 426 15.44 -20.83 11.32
N LEU A 427 14.88 -21.86 10.69
CA LEU A 427 15.50 -23.18 10.56
C LEU A 427 16.74 -23.15 9.66
N ALA A 428 16.72 -22.35 8.58
CA ALA A 428 17.89 -22.17 7.71
C ALA A 428 19.09 -21.57 8.49
N VAL A 429 18.85 -20.57 9.33
CA VAL A 429 19.87 -19.98 10.21
C VAL A 429 20.38 -21.01 11.24
N ALA A 430 19.48 -21.74 11.90
CA ALA A 430 19.84 -22.75 12.89
C ALA A 430 20.65 -23.93 12.29
N ILE A 431 20.31 -24.40 11.09
CA ILE A 431 21.07 -25.44 10.37
C ILE A 431 22.43 -24.90 9.93
N TRP A 432 22.50 -23.67 9.43
CA TRP A 432 23.75 -23.05 8.99
C TRP A 432 24.74 -22.89 10.16
N GLN A 433 24.25 -22.51 11.34
CA GLN A 433 25.04 -22.45 12.58
C GLN A 433 25.52 -23.84 13.07
N THR A 434 24.79 -24.91 12.76
CA THR A 434 25.17 -26.30 13.12
C THR A 434 26.23 -26.87 12.17
N SER A 435 26.50 -26.22 11.04
CA SER A 435 27.52 -26.62 10.07
C SER A 435 28.89 -26.07 10.48
N SER A 436 29.95 -26.87 10.43
CA SER A 436 31.29 -26.53 11.00
C SER A 436 32.00 -25.29 10.45
N ALA A 437 31.42 -24.58 9.48
CA ALA A 437 31.87 -23.26 9.01
C ALA A 437 31.20 -22.07 9.74
N GLY A 438 30.26 -22.33 10.66
CA GLY A 438 29.34 -21.33 11.24
C GLY A 438 29.42 -21.17 12.77
N ASN A 439 30.56 -21.47 13.41
CA ASN A 439 30.76 -21.45 14.87
C ASN A 439 30.72 -20.05 15.53
N SER A 440 29.93 -19.10 15.01
CA SER A 440 29.82 -17.75 15.54
C SER A 440 28.38 -17.41 15.94
N ALA A 441 28.17 -17.21 17.25
CA ALA A 441 26.88 -16.81 17.83
C ALA A 441 26.36 -15.45 17.30
N SER A 442 27.26 -14.64 16.72
CA SER A 442 26.95 -13.36 16.05
C SER A 442 25.95 -13.48 14.90
N SER A 443 25.86 -14.64 14.23
CA SER A 443 24.93 -14.85 13.12
C SER A 443 23.46 -14.76 13.53
N LEU A 444 23.12 -15.21 14.74
CA LEU A 444 21.75 -15.15 15.28
C LEU A 444 21.37 -13.73 15.68
N SER A 445 22.21 -13.06 16.46
CA SER A 445 21.98 -11.67 16.89
C SER A 445 21.92 -10.73 15.69
N ALA A 446 22.77 -10.91 14.67
CA ALA A 446 22.69 -10.13 13.44
C ALA A 446 21.32 -10.28 12.72
N VAL A 447 20.72 -11.47 12.73
CA VAL A 447 19.35 -11.68 12.19
C VAL A 447 18.32 -10.92 13.02
N ASN A 448 18.43 -10.94 14.36
CA ASN A 448 17.55 -10.17 15.24
C ASN A 448 17.67 -8.66 14.98
N ASP A 449 18.89 -8.14 14.83
CA ASP A 449 19.15 -6.72 14.53
C ASP A 449 18.51 -6.31 13.20
N TRP A 450 18.61 -7.16 12.16
CA TRP A 450 17.93 -6.94 10.87
C TRP A 450 16.40 -6.96 10.97
N LEU A 451 15.83 -7.78 11.86
CA LEU A 451 14.39 -7.83 12.10
C LEU A 451 13.92 -6.57 12.85
N ASN A 452 14.67 -6.08 13.83
CA ASN A 452 14.40 -4.80 14.51
C ASN A 452 14.50 -3.60 13.54
N ILE A 453 15.48 -3.59 12.63
CA ILE A 453 15.55 -2.59 11.53
C ILE A 453 14.32 -2.69 10.62
N LEU A 454 13.87 -3.90 10.28
CA LEU A 454 12.67 -4.12 9.46
C LEU A 454 11.39 -3.59 10.13
N GLN A 455 11.25 -3.74 11.45
CA GLN A 455 10.14 -3.16 12.21
C GLN A 455 10.22 -1.62 12.25
N SER A 456 11.41 -1.07 12.49
CA SER A 456 11.69 0.37 12.49
C SER A 456 11.33 1.05 11.15
N VAL A 457 11.67 0.44 10.01
CA VAL A 457 11.30 0.90 8.67
C VAL A 457 9.78 0.90 8.46
N GLN A 458 9.05 0.01 9.13
CA GLN A 458 7.60 -0.13 8.98
C GLN A 458 6.77 0.77 9.90
N LEU A 459 7.35 1.23 11.03
CA LEU A 459 6.70 2.11 12.00
C LEU A 459 5.91 3.29 11.39
N PRO A 460 6.42 4.04 10.39
CA PRO A 460 5.70 5.18 9.81
C PRO A 460 4.35 4.80 9.18
N PHE A 461 4.23 3.58 8.64
CA PHE A 461 3.02 3.12 7.95
C PHE A 461 1.88 2.74 8.91
N ALA A 462 2.18 2.45 10.18
CA ALA A 462 1.19 2.31 11.25
C ALA A 462 0.91 3.66 11.94
N LEU A 463 1.97 4.44 12.18
CA LEU A 463 1.94 5.68 12.95
C LEU A 463 1.22 6.83 12.23
N LEU A 464 1.49 7.04 10.93
CA LEU A 464 0.89 8.15 10.18
C LEU A 464 -0.64 8.00 10.01
N PRO A 465 -1.21 6.82 9.68
CA PRO A 465 -2.65 6.63 9.69
C PRO A 465 -3.29 6.84 11.06
N LEU A 466 -2.66 6.37 12.15
CA LEU A 466 -3.16 6.59 13.50
C LEU A 466 -3.31 8.09 13.80
N LEU A 467 -2.24 8.87 13.60
CA LEU A 467 -2.25 10.31 13.87
C LEU A 467 -3.17 11.10 12.93
N HIS A 468 -3.41 10.59 11.72
CA HIS A 468 -4.38 11.15 10.79
C HIS A 468 -5.81 10.97 11.31
N PHE A 469 -6.26 9.73 11.57
CA PHE A 469 -7.64 9.44 11.97
C PHE A 469 -7.98 9.96 13.37
N VAL A 470 -7.07 9.81 14.34
CA VAL A 470 -7.23 10.36 15.70
C VAL A 470 -7.26 11.89 15.69
N GLY A 471 -6.63 12.51 14.69
CA GLY A 471 -6.58 13.95 14.47
C GLY A 471 -7.69 14.53 13.59
N ASP A 472 -8.63 13.73 13.09
CA ASP A 472 -9.73 14.19 12.22
C ASP A 472 -11.07 14.26 12.99
N PRO A 473 -11.65 15.47 13.18
CA PRO A 473 -12.98 15.64 13.77
C PRO A 473 -14.11 14.92 13.03
N ARG A 474 -13.93 14.53 11.76
CA ARG A 474 -14.92 13.74 11.00
C ARG A 474 -15.02 12.28 11.46
N VAL A 475 -13.92 11.75 12.02
CA VAL A 475 -13.83 10.34 12.47
C VAL A 475 -14.06 10.25 13.98
N MET A 476 -13.42 11.13 14.75
CA MET A 476 -13.54 11.15 16.21
C MET A 476 -14.72 11.96 16.73
N GLY A 477 -15.33 12.84 15.92
CA GLY A 477 -16.23 13.88 16.42
C GLY A 477 -15.47 15.05 17.05
N HIS A 478 -16.18 16.17 17.23
CA HIS A 478 -15.56 17.43 17.68
C HIS A 478 -15.02 17.36 19.12
N ASP A 479 -15.68 16.59 19.99
CA ASP A 479 -15.36 16.51 21.43
C ASP A 479 -14.26 15.48 21.73
N TRP A 480 -14.09 14.47 20.87
CA TRP A 480 -13.13 13.37 21.09
C TRP A 480 -11.89 13.43 20.18
N ALA A 481 -11.81 14.35 19.22
CA ALA A 481 -10.58 14.61 18.47
C ALA A 481 -9.45 15.17 19.36
N ILE A 482 -8.19 14.90 19.03
CA ILE A 482 -7.06 15.42 19.82
C ILE A 482 -6.89 16.94 19.65
N GLY A 483 -6.74 17.64 20.79
CA GLY A 483 -6.53 19.08 20.82
C GLY A 483 -5.22 19.53 20.16
N ARG A 484 -5.18 20.78 19.67
CA ARG A 484 -4.07 21.34 18.87
C ARG A 484 -2.66 21.13 19.47
N ARG A 485 -2.52 21.29 20.80
CA ARG A 485 -1.23 21.07 21.51
C ARG A 485 -0.78 19.62 21.44
N LEU A 486 -1.64 18.68 21.80
CA LEU A 486 -1.37 17.25 21.75
C LEU A 486 -1.12 16.77 20.31
N LYS A 487 -1.91 17.27 19.35
CA LYS A 487 -1.69 17.01 17.92
C LYS A 487 -0.29 17.46 17.48
N SER A 488 0.15 18.66 17.85
CA SER A 488 1.49 19.14 17.54
C SER A 488 2.59 18.28 18.18
N LEU A 489 2.40 17.85 19.43
CA LEU A 489 3.34 16.98 20.14
C LEU A 489 3.45 15.61 19.45
N CYS A 490 2.33 14.94 19.17
CA CYS A 490 2.34 13.63 18.53
C CYS A 490 2.96 13.66 17.12
N TRP A 491 2.69 14.72 16.34
CA TRP A 491 3.33 14.90 15.04
C TRP A 491 4.84 15.21 15.14
N ALA A 492 5.29 15.92 16.18
CA ALA A 492 6.71 16.13 16.45
C ALA A 492 7.41 14.82 16.88
N CYS A 493 6.80 14.03 17.77
CA CYS A 493 7.30 12.70 18.14
C CYS A 493 7.38 11.77 16.92
N ALA A 494 6.34 11.75 16.07
CA ALA A 494 6.36 10.94 14.85
C ALA A 494 7.43 11.40 13.85
N LEU A 495 7.64 12.70 13.69
CA LEU A 495 8.72 13.22 12.86
C LEU A 495 10.10 12.82 13.41
N ALA A 496 10.30 12.90 14.73
CA ALA A 496 11.53 12.47 15.38
C ALA A 496 11.79 10.97 15.14
N LEU A 497 10.79 10.10 15.36
CA LEU A 497 10.89 8.66 15.07
C LEU A 497 11.21 8.39 13.59
N ILE A 498 10.56 9.08 12.64
CA ILE A 498 10.84 8.93 11.21
C ILE A 498 12.28 9.35 10.87
N VAL A 499 12.78 10.45 11.43
CA VAL A 499 14.16 10.93 11.21
C VAL A 499 15.18 9.97 11.81
N ILE A 500 14.92 9.49 13.02
CA ILE A 500 15.73 8.50 13.74
C ILE A 500 15.82 7.19 12.93
N ASN A 501 14.69 6.67 12.45
CA ASN A 501 14.63 5.43 11.67
C ASN A 501 15.30 5.61 10.29
N ALA A 502 15.19 6.79 9.67
CA ALA A 502 15.90 7.12 8.43
C ALA A 502 17.43 7.22 8.64
N TYR A 503 17.88 7.70 9.80
CA TYR A 503 19.29 7.72 10.16
C TYR A 503 19.84 6.30 10.39
N LEU A 504 19.14 5.45 11.15
CA LEU A 504 19.53 4.04 11.34
C LEU A 504 19.61 3.31 10.00
N LEU A 505 18.60 3.47 9.14
CA LEU A 505 18.60 2.91 7.80
C LEU A 505 19.82 3.40 7.02
N HIS A 506 20.17 4.69 7.10
CA HIS A 506 21.36 5.22 6.43
C HIS A 506 22.67 4.62 6.98
N SER A 507 22.85 4.54 8.29
CA SER A 507 24.08 4.04 8.91
C SER A 507 24.29 2.54 8.69
N GLN A 508 23.23 1.72 8.81
CA GLN A 508 23.30 0.27 8.59
C GLN A 508 23.39 -0.11 7.11
N LEU A 509 22.92 0.76 6.21
CA LEU A 509 23.19 0.59 4.79
C LEU A 509 24.62 1.00 4.45
N ALA A 510 25.19 2.03 5.07
CA ALA A 510 26.55 2.51 4.78
C ALA A 510 27.63 1.44 5.07
N THR A 511 27.41 0.53 6.01
CA THR A 511 28.28 -0.61 6.33
C THR A 511 28.13 -1.79 5.37
N LEU A 512 26.95 -1.97 4.74
CA LEU A 512 26.77 -2.94 3.65
C LEU A 512 27.53 -2.49 2.39
N GLN A 513 28.23 -3.43 1.74
CA GLN A 513 28.73 -3.30 0.36
C GLN A 513 27.56 -3.27 -0.65
N GLY A 514 26.74 -2.22 -0.57
CA GLY A 514 25.42 -2.16 -1.18
C GLY A 514 24.54 -1.02 -0.65
N GLY A 515 24.97 -0.26 0.35
CA GLY A 515 24.14 0.79 0.98
C GLY A 515 23.51 1.79 0.03
N ILE A 516 24.22 2.19 -1.02
CA ILE A 516 23.69 3.09 -2.04
C ILE A 516 22.56 2.43 -2.85
N LEU A 517 22.59 1.10 -3.07
CA LEU A 517 21.50 0.37 -3.72
C LEU A 517 20.26 0.34 -2.83
N PHE A 518 20.41 0.01 -1.54
CA PHE A 518 19.28 -0.03 -0.62
C PHE A 518 18.77 1.38 -0.25
N MET A 519 19.61 2.42 -0.23
CA MET A 519 19.18 3.81 -0.08
C MET A 519 18.46 4.28 -1.35
N THR A 520 18.94 3.95 -2.54
CA THR A 520 18.24 4.30 -3.79
C THR A 520 16.97 3.49 -3.98
N LEU A 521 16.91 2.22 -3.58
CA LEU A 521 15.68 1.41 -3.55
C LEU A 521 14.71 1.87 -2.45
N GLY A 522 15.20 2.24 -1.27
CA GLY A 522 14.40 2.77 -0.16
C GLY A 522 13.83 4.15 -0.46
N VAL A 523 14.64 5.05 -1.01
CA VAL A 523 14.17 6.34 -1.54
C VAL A 523 13.31 6.13 -2.78
N ALA A 524 13.56 5.15 -3.65
CA ALA A 524 12.66 4.84 -4.77
C ALA A 524 11.34 4.18 -4.33
N ALA A 525 11.34 3.43 -3.23
CA ALA A 525 10.14 2.85 -2.63
C ALA A 525 9.36 3.89 -1.83
N PHE A 526 10.04 4.82 -1.16
CA PHE A 526 9.40 5.95 -0.46
C PHE A 526 8.89 7.01 -1.43
N MET A 527 9.69 7.42 -2.43
CA MET A 527 9.23 8.25 -3.55
C MET A 527 8.19 7.51 -4.39
N GLY A 528 8.32 6.20 -4.58
CA GLY A 528 7.34 5.34 -5.25
C GLY A 528 6.03 5.24 -4.48
N TYR A 529 6.09 5.21 -3.15
CA TYR A 529 4.95 5.28 -2.23
C TYR A 529 4.32 6.68 -2.23
N LEU A 530 5.10 7.76 -2.13
CA LEU A 530 4.61 9.13 -2.28
C LEU A 530 3.99 9.36 -3.66
N THR A 531 4.56 8.77 -4.71
CA THR A 531 4.02 8.77 -6.07
C THR A 531 2.74 7.94 -6.15
N LEU A 532 2.69 6.75 -5.54
CA LEU A 532 1.47 5.94 -5.42
C LEU A 532 0.37 6.64 -4.62
N MET A 533 0.73 7.40 -3.60
CA MET A 533 -0.19 8.18 -2.77
C MET A 533 -0.66 9.44 -3.50
N ALA A 534 0.20 10.10 -4.30
CA ALA A 534 -0.20 11.21 -5.17
C ALA A 534 -1.07 10.73 -6.36
N ILE A 535 -0.78 9.55 -6.92
CA ILE A 535 -1.61 8.87 -7.93
C ILE A 535 -2.93 8.42 -7.30
N ALA A 536 -2.93 7.91 -6.07
CA ALA A 536 -4.15 7.52 -5.35
C ALA A 536 -5.01 8.73 -4.96
N ALA A 537 -4.39 9.87 -4.63
CA ALA A 537 -5.08 11.14 -4.38
C ALA A 537 -5.70 11.75 -5.65
N HIS A 538 -5.30 11.30 -6.84
CA HIS A 538 -5.83 11.70 -8.14
C HIS A 538 -6.49 10.53 -8.90
N ALA A 539 -6.98 9.51 -8.18
CA ALA A 539 -7.51 8.29 -8.77
C ALA A 539 -8.91 8.46 -9.39
N ASP A 540 -8.97 9.04 -10.59
CA ASP A 540 -9.97 8.64 -11.57
C ASP A 540 -9.75 7.15 -11.96
N GLU A 541 -10.83 6.48 -12.36
CA GLU A 541 -10.96 5.01 -12.40
C GLU A 541 -9.93 4.26 -13.28
N LYS A 542 -9.14 4.96 -14.11
CA LYS A 542 -8.30 4.39 -15.19
C LYS A 542 -6.87 4.95 -15.28
N TRP A 543 -6.31 5.46 -14.19
CA TRP A 543 -4.99 6.11 -14.15
C TRP A 543 -3.83 5.30 -14.80
N TRP A 544 -3.87 3.97 -14.72
CA TRP A 544 -2.81 3.08 -15.25
C TRP A 544 -2.74 3.03 -16.78
N VAL A 545 -3.80 3.43 -17.48
CA VAL A 545 -3.90 3.35 -18.96
C VAL A 545 -2.82 4.19 -19.64
N ARG A 546 -2.57 5.41 -19.13
CA ARG A 546 -1.62 6.36 -19.73
C ARG A 546 -0.16 5.89 -19.61
N PRO A 547 0.37 5.50 -18.43
CA PRO A 547 1.70 4.92 -18.31
C PRO A 547 1.93 3.69 -19.20
N ILE A 548 0.96 2.76 -19.24
CA ILE A 548 1.10 1.50 -19.99
C ILE A 548 1.03 1.76 -21.50
N ALA A 549 0.07 2.54 -21.99
CA ALA A 549 0.02 2.92 -23.41
C ALA A 549 1.28 3.71 -23.82
N GLY A 550 1.77 4.61 -22.97
CA GLY A 550 3.01 5.38 -23.21
C GLY A 550 4.27 4.52 -23.27
N ALA A 551 4.35 3.49 -22.42
CA ALA A 551 5.44 2.51 -22.42
C ALA A 551 5.47 1.69 -23.72
N PHE A 552 4.35 1.07 -24.11
CA PHE A 552 4.28 0.27 -25.35
C PHE A 552 4.47 1.12 -26.61
N ALA A 553 3.84 2.30 -26.67
CA ALA A 553 4.01 3.22 -27.80
C ALA A 553 5.48 3.62 -28.03
N SER A 554 6.20 3.86 -26.93
CA SER A 554 7.62 4.22 -26.97
C SER A 554 8.52 3.05 -27.36
N GLN A 555 8.12 1.81 -27.08
CA GLN A 555 8.81 0.60 -27.53
C GLN A 555 8.61 0.37 -29.03
N THR A 556 7.38 0.54 -29.54
CA THR A 556 7.06 0.46 -30.97
C THR A 556 7.82 1.53 -31.76
N ALA A 557 7.89 2.76 -31.26
CA ALA A 557 8.70 3.82 -31.87
C ALA A 557 10.22 3.56 -31.79
N ASP A 558 10.72 2.96 -30.71
CA ASP A 558 12.12 2.53 -30.64
C ASP A 558 12.41 1.42 -31.65
N PHE A 559 11.52 0.44 -31.85
CA PHE A 559 11.71 -0.66 -32.81
C PHE A 559 12.04 -0.15 -34.23
N PHE A 560 11.22 0.75 -34.78
CA PHE A 560 11.44 1.30 -36.12
C PHE A 560 12.64 2.26 -36.22
N THR A 561 12.94 3.00 -35.14
CA THR A 561 14.01 4.01 -35.15
C THR A 561 15.35 3.52 -34.62
N TYR A 562 15.43 2.25 -34.20
CA TYR A 562 16.61 1.69 -33.53
C TYR A 562 17.90 1.70 -34.37
N PRO A 563 17.90 1.42 -35.69
CA PRO A 563 19.11 1.50 -36.50
C PRO A 563 19.78 2.88 -36.45
N ILE A 564 18.99 3.95 -36.33
CA ILE A 564 19.47 5.32 -36.19
C ILE A 564 20.10 5.54 -34.81
N ASP A 565 19.50 5.02 -33.74
CA ASP A 565 20.03 5.04 -32.37
C ASP A 565 21.40 4.33 -32.26
N THR A 566 21.54 3.14 -32.86
CA THR A 566 22.80 2.39 -32.91
C THR A 566 23.86 3.13 -33.73
N SER A 567 23.48 3.80 -34.83
CA SER A 567 24.42 4.64 -35.60
C SER A 567 24.92 5.85 -34.79
N LYS A 568 24.02 6.47 -34.02
CA LYS A 568 24.31 7.60 -33.14
C LYS A 568 25.35 7.23 -32.08
N THR A 569 25.11 6.19 -31.29
CA THR A 569 26.01 5.84 -30.18
C THR A 569 27.38 5.38 -30.68
N ARG A 570 27.45 4.65 -31.80
CA ARG A 570 28.74 4.32 -32.44
C ARG A 570 29.51 5.52 -32.98
N LEU A 571 28.82 6.55 -33.49
CA LEU A 571 29.46 7.82 -33.87
C LEU A 571 30.01 8.58 -32.66
N GLN A 572 29.32 8.56 -31.52
CA GLN A 572 29.75 9.20 -30.28
C GLN A 572 31.00 8.54 -29.66
N LEU A 573 31.09 7.21 -29.77
CA LEU A 573 32.24 6.41 -29.31
C LEU A 573 33.42 6.38 -30.31
N SER A 574 33.20 6.72 -31.58
CA SER A 574 34.27 6.77 -32.58
C SER A 574 35.25 7.93 -32.33
N GLY A 575 36.49 7.59 -31.95
CA GLY A 575 37.55 8.55 -31.61
C GLY A 575 37.90 8.57 -30.11
N GLU A 576 37.14 7.85 -29.28
CA GLU A 576 37.32 7.80 -27.83
C GLU A 576 38.77 7.50 -27.42
N ALA A 577 39.29 8.26 -26.44
CA ALA A 577 40.63 8.15 -25.87
C ALA A 577 41.80 8.19 -26.90
N GLY A 578 41.61 8.88 -28.04
CA GLY A 578 42.64 8.99 -29.09
C GLY A 578 42.63 7.84 -30.10
N GLY A 579 41.60 6.98 -30.08
CA GLY A 579 41.44 5.93 -31.09
C GLY A 579 41.16 6.48 -32.50
N ALA A 580 41.50 5.70 -33.53
CA ALA A 580 41.26 6.10 -34.92
C ALA A 580 39.77 6.38 -35.23
N LYS A 581 39.51 7.38 -36.08
CA LYS A 581 38.17 7.73 -36.57
C LYS A 581 37.62 6.59 -37.46
N ARG A 582 36.56 5.91 -37.02
CA ARG A 582 36.01 4.72 -37.72
C ARG A 582 34.90 5.04 -38.71
N TYR A 583 34.14 6.10 -38.43
CA TYR A 583 32.94 6.48 -39.18
C TYR A 583 33.01 7.95 -39.60
N ASN A 584 32.62 8.23 -40.83
CA ASN A 584 32.58 9.59 -41.41
C ASN A 584 31.19 10.25 -41.31
N GLY A 585 30.12 9.49 -41.03
CA GLY A 585 28.77 10.02 -40.86
C GLY A 585 27.75 8.92 -40.59
N MET A 586 26.46 9.28 -40.52
CA MET A 586 25.35 8.35 -40.23
C MET A 586 25.24 7.23 -41.27
N ALA A 587 25.22 7.57 -42.56
CA ALA A 587 25.10 6.58 -43.64
C ALA A 587 26.32 5.63 -43.70
N ASP A 588 27.53 6.16 -43.52
CA ASP A 588 28.76 5.36 -43.44
C ASP A 588 28.76 4.42 -42.22
N ALA A 589 28.27 4.88 -41.06
CA ALA A 589 28.10 4.03 -39.88
C ALA A 589 27.10 2.90 -40.14
N ILE A 590 25.90 3.19 -40.66
CA ILE A 590 24.88 2.17 -40.96
C ILE A 590 25.41 1.17 -41.99
N LYS A 591 26.02 1.63 -43.09
CA LYS A 591 26.59 0.78 -44.14
C LYS A 591 27.67 -0.16 -43.60
N LYS A 592 28.61 0.36 -42.79
CA LYS A 592 29.68 -0.44 -42.18
C LYS A 592 29.17 -1.42 -41.13
N VAL A 593 28.17 -1.06 -40.32
CA VAL A 593 27.56 -2.02 -39.36
C VAL A 593 26.84 -3.14 -40.12
N TYR A 594 26.04 -2.80 -41.13
CA TYR A 594 25.33 -3.78 -41.94
C TYR A 594 26.29 -4.76 -42.64
N HIS A 595 27.37 -4.25 -43.24
CA HIS A 595 28.34 -5.08 -43.97
C HIS A 595 29.22 -5.93 -43.04
N ASN A 596 29.65 -5.40 -41.88
CA ASN A 596 30.61 -6.09 -41.01
C ASN A 596 29.96 -6.98 -39.94
N GLU A 597 28.69 -6.73 -39.58
CA GLU A 597 28.00 -7.44 -38.49
C GLU A 597 26.64 -8.01 -38.91
N GLY A 598 26.23 -7.80 -40.17
CA GLY A 598 24.92 -8.17 -40.67
C GLY A 598 23.79 -7.24 -40.19
N PRO A 599 22.54 -7.50 -40.64
CA PRO A 599 21.38 -6.67 -40.29
C PRO A 599 21.07 -6.67 -38.79
N THR A 600 21.38 -7.75 -38.08
CA THR A 600 21.18 -7.85 -36.61
C THR A 600 22.16 -6.97 -35.82
N GLY A 601 23.30 -6.58 -36.40
CA GLY A 601 24.25 -5.63 -35.80
C GLY A 601 23.66 -4.24 -35.54
N LEU A 602 22.67 -3.82 -36.35
CA LEU A 602 21.92 -2.57 -36.16
C LEU A 602 20.98 -2.62 -34.94
N TYR A 603 20.63 -3.82 -34.46
CA TYR A 603 19.76 -4.07 -33.30
C TYR A 603 20.52 -4.53 -32.03
N LYS A 604 21.85 -4.38 -31.99
CA LYS A 604 22.64 -4.59 -30.77
C LYS A 604 22.17 -3.69 -29.63
N GLY A 605 21.91 -4.27 -28.46
CA GLY A 605 21.41 -3.54 -27.27
C GLY A 605 19.90 -3.34 -27.22
N PHE A 606 19.13 -3.81 -28.21
CA PHE A 606 17.68 -3.55 -28.30
C PHE A 606 16.89 -4.04 -27.08
N SER A 607 17.26 -5.19 -26.49
CA SER A 607 16.63 -5.69 -25.26
C SER A 607 16.79 -4.75 -24.06
N ALA A 608 17.95 -4.10 -23.91
CA ALA A 608 18.14 -3.06 -22.91
C ALA A 608 17.35 -1.79 -23.24
N ALA A 609 17.23 -1.44 -24.53
CA ALA A 609 16.44 -0.29 -24.97
C ALA A 609 14.93 -0.44 -24.70
N LEU A 610 14.36 -1.63 -24.91
CA LEU A 610 12.96 -1.93 -24.59
C LEU A 610 12.68 -1.79 -23.09
N VAL A 611 13.49 -2.42 -22.24
CA VAL A 611 13.36 -2.29 -20.77
C VAL A 611 13.51 -0.84 -20.34
N ARG A 612 14.50 -0.12 -20.89
CA ARG A 612 14.69 1.32 -20.63
C ARG A 612 13.45 2.14 -21.00
N GLN A 613 12.87 1.97 -22.19
CA GLN A 613 11.69 2.74 -22.60
C GLN A 613 10.45 2.39 -21.77
N GLY A 614 10.22 1.11 -21.50
CA GLY A 614 9.08 0.65 -20.69
C GLY A 614 9.08 1.30 -19.31
N LEU A 615 10.22 1.26 -18.62
CA LEU A 615 10.39 1.89 -17.32
C LEU A 615 10.38 3.43 -17.41
N TYR A 616 11.14 4.03 -18.33
CA TYR A 616 11.35 5.49 -18.35
C TYR A 616 10.10 6.24 -18.77
N ARG A 617 9.48 5.84 -19.87
CA ARG A 617 8.29 6.52 -20.39
C ARG A 617 7.09 6.25 -19.51
N GLY A 618 6.91 5.01 -19.03
CA GLY A 618 5.86 4.71 -18.05
C GLY A 618 5.97 5.57 -16.78
N LEU A 619 7.17 5.68 -16.21
CA LEU A 619 7.41 6.48 -15.00
C LEU A 619 7.25 7.99 -15.23
N VAL A 620 7.78 8.55 -16.33
CA VAL A 620 7.62 9.98 -16.64
C VAL A 620 6.14 10.35 -16.88
N PHE A 621 5.38 9.52 -17.60
CA PHE A 621 3.93 9.74 -17.76
C PHE A 621 3.15 9.60 -16.45
N ALA A 622 3.59 8.76 -15.51
CA ALA A 622 2.98 8.63 -14.19
C ALA A 622 3.31 9.81 -13.25
N LEU A 623 4.52 10.36 -13.34
CA LEU A 623 4.99 11.47 -12.50
C LEU A 623 4.54 12.86 -12.98
N TYR A 624 4.31 13.04 -14.28
CA TYR A 624 4.10 14.37 -14.87
C TYR A 624 2.91 15.13 -14.28
N GLU A 625 1.73 14.50 -14.16
CA GLU A 625 0.53 15.18 -13.65
C GLU A 625 0.63 15.53 -12.15
N PRO A 626 1.08 14.64 -11.24
CA PRO A 626 1.39 15.00 -9.86
C PRO A 626 2.42 16.13 -9.73
N LEU A 627 3.54 16.07 -10.45
CA LEU A 627 4.59 17.08 -10.38
C LEU A 627 4.11 18.45 -10.90
N ARG A 628 3.33 18.46 -12.00
CA ARG A 628 2.69 19.68 -12.52
C ARG A 628 1.74 20.27 -11.49
N ASP A 629 0.87 19.46 -10.91
CA ASP A 629 -0.16 19.93 -9.99
C ASP A 629 0.40 20.46 -8.67
N GLU A 630 1.47 19.87 -8.13
CA GLU A 630 2.20 20.47 -6.98
C GLU A 630 2.97 21.73 -7.38
N THR A 631 3.59 21.75 -8.56
CA THR A 631 4.32 22.93 -9.05
C THR A 631 3.39 24.12 -9.31
N CYS A 632 2.17 23.90 -9.83
CA CYS A 632 1.08 24.89 -9.88
C CYS A 632 0.79 25.49 -8.49
N LYS A 633 0.61 24.65 -7.46
CA LYS A 633 0.34 25.12 -6.09
C LYS A 633 1.48 25.95 -5.52
N LEU A 634 2.73 25.54 -5.75
CA LEU A 634 3.92 26.24 -5.27
C LEU A 634 4.11 27.62 -5.93
N LEU A 635 3.70 27.76 -7.20
CA LEU A 635 3.78 29.01 -7.96
C LEU A 635 2.48 29.85 -7.93
N GLY A 636 1.41 29.35 -7.30
CA GLY A 636 0.11 30.04 -7.22
C GLY A 636 -0.68 30.05 -8.52
N GLU A 637 -0.42 29.12 -9.44
CA GLU A 637 -1.03 29.06 -10.77
C GLU A 637 -2.23 28.09 -10.86
N ASP A 638 -3.20 28.42 -11.72
CA ASP A 638 -4.39 27.61 -11.96
C ASP A 638 -4.08 26.32 -12.75
N LYS A 639 -4.62 25.18 -12.28
CA LYS A 639 -4.33 23.85 -12.83
C LYS A 639 -4.68 23.67 -14.31
N SER A 640 -5.71 24.36 -14.80
CA SER A 640 -6.14 24.29 -16.21
C SER A 640 -5.27 25.10 -17.16
N SER A 641 -4.45 26.02 -16.63
CA SER A 641 -3.70 27.01 -17.40
C SER A 641 -2.26 27.12 -16.89
N ALA A 642 -1.68 25.98 -16.51
CA ALA A 642 -0.30 25.86 -16.05
C ALA A 642 0.69 26.48 -17.04
N SER A 643 1.50 27.43 -16.57
CA SER A 643 2.45 28.16 -17.39
C SER A 643 3.56 27.26 -17.93
N LEU A 644 4.25 27.75 -18.96
CA LEU A 644 5.41 27.07 -19.53
C LEU A 644 6.47 26.75 -18.45
N LYS A 645 6.66 27.61 -17.45
CA LYS A 645 7.59 27.40 -16.34
C LYS A 645 7.20 26.18 -15.49
N VAL A 646 5.92 26.05 -15.15
CA VAL A 646 5.38 24.87 -14.43
C VAL A 646 5.62 23.60 -15.23
N LYS A 647 5.25 23.59 -16.51
CA LYS A 647 5.40 22.41 -17.39
C LYS A 647 6.88 22.00 -17.51
N ILE A 648 7.79 22.96 -17.70
CA ILE A 648 9.24 22.72 -17.80
C ILE A 648 9.78 22.15 -16.48
N LEU A 649 9.43 22.71 -15.33
CA LEU A 649 9.92 22.23 -14.04
C LEU A 649 9.39 20.82 -13.72
N ALA A 650 8.09 20.58 -13.94
CA ALA A 650 7.48 19.27 -13.71
C ALA A 650 8.04 18.18 -14.66
N GLY A 651 8.15 18.48 -15.95
CA GLY A 651 8.77 17.58 -16.93
C GLY A 651 10.26 17.37 -16.69
N GLY A 652 10.99 18.42 -16.29
CA GLY A 652 12.41 18.36 -15.94
C GLY A 652 12.67 17.48 -14.71
N VAL A 653 11.96 17.71 -13.61
CA VAL A 653 12.07 16.92 -12.38
C VAL A 653 11.65 15.46 -12.61
N GLY A 654 10.55 15.22 -13.33
CA GLY A 654 10.12 13.87 -13.70
C GLY A 654 11.16 13.13 -14.56
N GLY A 655 11.79 13.84 -15.50
CA GLY A 655 12.91 13.34 -16.31
C GLY A 655 14.16 13.02 -15.48
N ILE A 656 14.53 13.87 -14.54
CA ILE A 656 15.65 13.65 -13.60
C ILE A 656 15.42 12.38 -12.77
N ILE A 657 14.25 12.24 -12.14
CA ILE A 657 13.88 11.07 -11.33
C ILE A 657 13.91 9.79 -12.21
N GLY A 658 13.30 9.85 -13.40
CA GLY A 658 13.28 8.72 -14.33
C GLY A 658 14.67 8.30 -14.81
N SER A 659 15.53 9.24 -15.18
CA SER A 659 16.89 8.94 -15.64
C SER A 659 17.84 8.47 -14.53
N ALA A 660 17.64 8.92 -13.29
CA ALA A 660 18.42 8.44 -12.15
C ALA A 660 18.17 6.94 -11.88
N LEU A 661 16.90 6.53 -11.83
CA LEU A 661 16.51 5.14 -11.54
C LEU A 661 16.89 4.16 -12.66
N ILE A 662 16.93 4.62 -13.91
CA ILE A 662 17.07 3.76 -15.09
C ILE A 662 18.50 3.74 -15.64
N ASN A 663 19.39 4.54 -15.06
CA ASN A 663 20.81 4.59 -15.38
C ASN A 663 21.49 3.23 -15.60
N PRO A 664 21.26 2.18 -14.79
CA PRO A 664 21.94 0.88 -14.96
C PRO A 664 21.63 0.21 -16.31
N VAL A 665 20.37 0.32 -16.76
CA VAL A 665 19.92 -0.22 -18.06
C VAL A 665 20.48 0.62 -19.21
N ASP A 666 20.60 1.93 -19.01
CA ASP A 666 21.22 2.87 -19.95
C ASP A 666 22.72 2.57 -20.18
N VAL A 667 23.48 2.31 -19.10
CA VAL A 667 24.90 1.92 -19.15
C VAL A 667 25.07 0.64 -19.97
N ILE A 668 24.27 -0.39 -19.70
CA ILE A 668 24.32 -1.67 -20.44
C ILE A 668 23.95 -1.46 -21.91
N LYS A 669 22.90 -0.68 -22.21
CA LYS A 669 22.51 -0.37 -23.58
C LYS A 669 23.68 0.26 -24.36
N VAL A 670 24.33 1.28 -23.79
CA VAL A 670 25.46 1.97 -24.43
C VAL A 670 26.62 0.99 -24.67
N ARG A 671 26.98 0.17 -23.69
CA ARG A 671 28.06 -0.82 -23.82
C ARG A 671 27.75 -1.89 -24.86
N MET A 672 26.51 -2.41 -24.91
CA MET A 672 26.07 -3.37 -25.92
C MET A 672 26.09 -2.78 -27.35
N GLN A 673 25.84 -1.48 -27.50
CA GLN A 673 25.97 -0.78 -28.79
C GLN A 673 27.44 -0.45 -29.16
N GLY A 674 28.31 -0.29 -28.15
CA GLY A 674 29.75 -0.07 -28.28
C GLY A 674 30.60 -1.34 -28.53
N ASP A 675 30.02 -2.54 -28.45
CA ASP A 675 30.71 -3.81 -28.72
C ASP A 675 31.05 -3.94 -30.23
N LEU A 676 32.30 -3.58 -30.56
CA LEU A 676 32.79 -3.25 -31.92
C LEU A 676 33.70 -4.31 -32.56
N LYS A 677 33.79 -5.54 -32.04
CA LYS A 677 34.65 -6.60 -32.59
C LYS A 677 33.86 -7.71 -33.27
N VAL A 678 34.15 -7.94 -34.55
CA VAL A 678 33.84 -9.20 -35.24
C VAL A 678 34.83 -10.25 -34.73
N GLY A 679 34.35 -11.42 -34.30
CA GLY A 679 35.21 -12.52 -33.82
C GLY A 679 35.71 -12.43 -32.36
N ALA A 680 35.29 -11.43 -31.57
CA ALA A 680 35.48 -11.46 -30.11
C ALA A 680 34.17 -11.76 -29.39
N GLU A 681 34.25 -12.33 -28.19
CA GLU A 681 33.06 -12.59 -27.37
C GLU A 681 32.28 -11.30 -27.09
N ARG A 682 30.95 -11.38 -27.16
CA ARG A 682 30.05 -10.29 -26.79
C ARG A 682 30.20 -10.02 -25.29
N ARG A 683 30.38 -8.76 -24.89
CA ARG A 683 30.53 -8.40 -23.46
C ARG A 683 29.30 -8.83 -22.67
N TYR A 684 28.11 -8.63 -23.24
CA TYR A 684 26.83 -9.04 -22.67
C TYR A 684 25.91 -9.67 -23.73
N ARG A 685 25.19 -10.75 -23.38
CA ARG A 685 24.22 -11.40 -24.27
C ARG A 685 22.88 -10.67 -24.30
N ASN A 686 22.38 -10.31 -23.13
CA ASN A 686 21.07 -9.67 -22.88
C ASN A 686 21.19 -8.66 -21.72
N VAL A 687 20.17 -7.83 -21.50
CA VAL A 687 20.15 -6.86 -20.38
C VAL A 687 20.36 -7.51 -19.00
N PHE A 688 19.76 -8.68 -18.73
CA PHE A 688 19.91 -9.39 -17.44
C PHE A 688 21.32 -9.97 -17.25
N ASP A 689 21.90 -10.58 -18.30
CA ASP A 689 23.30 -11.02 -18.33
C ASP A 689 24.26 -9.83 -18.15
N GLY A 690 23.90 -8.67 -18.72
CA GLY A 690 24.60 -7.40 -18.54
C GLY A 690 24.58 -6.89 -17.11
N LEU A 691 23.41 -6.87 -16.45
CA LEU A 691 23.27 -6.47 -15.05
C LEU A 691 24.09 -7.38 -14.13
N TYR A 692 23.98 -8.70 -14.32
CA TYR A 692 24.72 -9.69 -13.53
C TYR A 692 26.24 -9.57 -13.71
N LYS A 693 26.75 -9.54 -14.96
CA LYS A 693 28.19 -9.43 -15.25
C LYS A 693 28.76 -8.08 -14.82
N MET A 694 28.05 -6.98 -15.06
CA MET A 694 28.49 -5.65 -14.63
C MET A 694 28.56 -5.54 -13.11
N TYR A 695 27.58 -6.09 -12.38
CA TYR A 695 27.62 -6.17 -10.92
C TYR A 695 28.80 -7.03 -10.44
N LYS A 696 28.99 -8.22 -11.01
CA LYS A 696 30.07 -9.15 -10.63
C LYS A 696 31.49 -8.60 -10.93
N ALA A 697 31.66 -7.83 -12.00
CA ALA A 697 32.97 -7.34 -12.45
C ALA A 697 33.32 -5.93 -11.95
N GLU A 698 32.35 -5.02 -11.83
CA GLU A 698 32.58 -3.60 -11.52
C GLU A 698 31.87 -3.12 -10.24
N GLY A 699 31.06 -4.01 -9.62
CA GLY A 699 30.28 -3.71 -8.42
C GLY A 699 29.32 -2.53 -8.58
N MET A 700 28.95 -1.94 -7.45
CA MET A 700 28.08 -0.77 -7.39
C MET A 700 28.62 0.48 -8.11
N LYS A 701 29.93 0.55 -8.34
CA LYS A 701 30.56 1.66 -9.08
C LYS A 701 30.23 1.61 -10.57
N GLY A 702 30.11 0.42 -11.18
CA GLY A 702 29.69 0.25 -12.58
C GLY A 702 28.24 0.67 -12.85
N ILE A 703 27.35 0.36 -11.91
CA ILE A 703 25.90 0.68 -11.97
C ILE A 703 25.62 2.19 -11.97
N SER A 704 26.44 2.96 -11.25
CA SER A 704 26.28 4.41 -11.04
C SER A 704 27.03 5.28 -12.06
N VAL A 705 27.78 4.69 -13.00
CA VAL A 705 28.53 5.44 -14.01
C VAL A 705 27.58 6.26 -14.90
N GLY A 706 27.88 7.55 -15.08
CA GLY A 706 27.14 8.42 -16.00
C GLY A 706 25.79 8.93 -15.48
N VAL A 707 25.40 8.65 -14.23
CA VAL A 707 24.08 9.07 -13.69
C VAL A 707 23.89 10.61 -13.72
N ILE A 708 24.90 11.38 -13.31
CA ILE A 708 24.86 12.85 -13.30
C ILE A 708 24.66 13.44 -14.72
N PRO A 709 25.50 13.13 -15.73
CA PRO A 709 25.27 13.62 -17.08
C PRO A 709 23.97 13.07 -17.71
N ASN A 710 23.46 11.92 -17.26
CA ASN A 710 22.14 11.42 -17.68
C ASN A 710 20.99 12.29 -17.16
N MET A 711 21.01 12.64 -15.87
CA MET A 711 20.04 13.55 -15.25
C MET A 711 20.08 14.95 -15.89
N GLN A 712 21.28 15.50 -16.12
CA GLN A 712 21.46 16.80 -16.79
C GLN A 712 20.93 16.77 -18.23
N ARG A 713 21.26 15.73 -19.00
CA ARG A 713 20.71 15.52 -20.34
C ARG A 713 19.18 15.46 -20.33
N ALA A 714 18.58 14.72 -19.40
CA ALA A 714 17.12 14.60 -19.30
C ALA A 714 16.44 15.95 -19.03
N PHE A 715 17.01 16.75 -18.11
CA PHE A 715 16.55 18.11 -17.85
C PHE A 715 16.67 19.02 -19.07
N LEU A 716 17.85 19.05 -19.71
CA LEU A 716 18.12 19.90 -20.88
C LEU A 716 17.21 19.59 -22.07
N VAL A 717 16.99 18.29 -22.37
CA VAL A 717 16.06 17.87 -23.44
C VAL A 717 14.64 18.33 -23.12
N ASN A 718 14.12 17.99 -21.93
CA ASN A 718 12.73 18.31 -21.58
C ASN A 718 12.48 19.84 -21.52
N ALA A 719 13.46 20.62 -21.03
CA ALA A 719 13.35 22.07 -20.98
C ALA A 719 13.38 22.71 -22.38
N ALA A 720 14.34 22.31 -23.22
CA ALA A 720 14.50 22.89 -24.56
C ALA A 720 13.37 22.46 -25.52
N GLU A 721 12.98 21.17 -25.50
CA GLU A 721 11.92 20.63 -26.35
C GLU A 721 10.59 21.32 -26.07
N LEU A 722 10.20 21.43 -24.79
CA LEU A 722 8.92 22.01 -24.39
C LEU A 722 8.86 23.54 -24.60
N ALA A 723 9.94 24.26 -24.26
CA ALA A 723 10.02 25.71 -24.49
C ALA A 723 9.92 26.08 -25.97
N THR A 724 10.62 25.32 -26.82
CA THR A 724 10.63 25.56 -28.27
C THR A 724 9.32 25.11 -28.91
N TYR A 725 8.74 23.99 -28.48
CA TYR A 725 7.53 23.44 -29.07
C TYR A 725 6.32 24.36 -28.87
N ASP A 726 6.09 24.87 -27.66
CA ASP A 726 4.95 25.77 -27.41
C ASP A 726 5.08 27.05 -28.28
N GLN A 727 6.26 27.67 -28.35
CA GLN A 727 6.51 28.87 -29.17
C GLN A 727 6.38 28.60 -30.68
N CYS A 728 6.99 27.51 -31.18
CA CYS A 728 6.92 27.16 -32.60
C CYS A 728 5.50 26.77 -33.01
N LYS A 729 4.73 26.10 -32.14
CA LYS A 729 3.34 25.76 -32.41
C LYS A 729 2.50 27.02 -32.64
N GLU A 730 2.63 28.02 -31.76
CA GLU A 730 1.85 29.26 -31.88
C GLU A 730 2.10 29.97 -33.22
N GLU A 731 3.35 30.09 -33.67
CA GLU A 731 3.65 30.74 -34.95
C GLU A 731 3.28 29.88 -36.16
N ILE A 732 3.50 28.56 -36.12
CA ILE A 732 3.21 27.68 -37.26
C ILE A 732 1.70 27.50 -37.46
N VAL A 733 0.91 27.43 -36.39
CA VAL A 733 -0.56 27.32 -36.48
C VAL A 733 -1.18 28.61 -37.06
N LYS A 734 -0.63 29.79 -36.77
CA LYS A 734 -1.05 31.06 -37.42
C LYS A 734 -0.88 31.03 -38.95
N VAL A 735 0.17 30.36 -39.45
CA VAL A 735 0.52 30.35 -40.89
C VAL A 735 -0.11 29.17 -41.64
N PHE A 736 -0.16 27.98 -41.04
CA PHE A 736 -0.56 26.73 -41.70
C PHE A 736 -1.88 26.11 -41.16
N GLY A 737 -2.53 26.77 -40.20
CA GLY A 737 -3.73 26.28 -39.53
C GLY A 737 -3.45 25.13 -38.55
N ASP A 738 -4.49 24.69 -37.83
CA ASP A 738 -4.41 23.62 -36.83
C ASP A 738 -4.47 22.23 -37.48
N ASN A 739 -3.37 21.84 -38.14
CA ASN A 739 -3.24 20.62 -38.94
C ASN A 739 -2.11 19.72 -38.40
N THR A 740 -2.20 18.40 -38.62
CA THR A 740 -1.16 17.42 -38.23
C THR A 740 0.25 17.78 -38.75
N PHE A 741 0.32 18.42 -39.93
CA PHE A 741 1.56 18.96 -40.49
C PHE A 741 2.18 20.05 -39.60
N SER A 742 1.39 21.00 -39.12
CA SER A 742 1.81 22.08 -38.21
C SER A 742 2.44 21.53 -36.92
N TYR A 743 1.84 20.48 -36.35
CA TYR A 743 2.38 19.76 -35.20
C TYR A 743 3.70 19.05 -35.49
N PHE A 744 3.81 18.40 -36.66
CA PHE A 744 5.04 17.71 -37.08
C PHE A 744 6.21 18.68 -37.28
N VAL A 745 5.99 19.80 -37.98
CA VAL A 745 7.01 20.83 -38.19
C VAL A 745 7.43 21.47 -36.86
N SER A 746 6.48 21.77 -35.96
CA SER A 746 6.77 22.28 -34.62
C SER A 746 7.63 21.30 -33.81
N SER A 747 7.32 20.00 -33.87
CA SER A 747 8.11 18.94 -33.23
C SER A 747 9.52 18.82 -33.82
N MET A 748 9.69 18.97 -35.14
CA MET A 748 11.00 18.91 -35.80
C MET A 748 11.92 20.08 -35.45
N ILE A 749 11.37 21.29 -35.26
CA ILE A 749 12.13 22.48 -34.83
C ILE A 749 12.46 22.39 -33.32
N ALA A 750 11.49 21.98 -32.49
CA ALA A 750 11.74 21.72 -31.07
C ALA A 750 12.83 20.65 -30.86
N GLY A 751 12.77 19.57 -31.65
CA GLY A 751 13.78 18.53 -31.69
C GLY A 751 15.16 19.02 -32.15
N LEU A 752 15.22 20.00 -33.06
CA LEU A 752 16.48 20.62 -33.49
C LEU A 752 17.13 21.39 -32.33
N VAL A 753 16.38 22.27 -31.67
CA VAL A 753 16.89 23.05 -30.53
C VAL A 753 17.29 22.14 -29.36
N ALA A 754 16.45 21.15 -29.03
CA ALA A 754 16.77 20.15 -28.02
C ALA A 754 18.03 19.34 -28.37
N ALA A 755 18.25 19.01 -29.65
CA ALA A 755 19.48 18.35 -30.09
C ALA A 755 20.70 19.28 -29.96
N ILE A 756 20.61 20.56 -30.34
CA ILE A 756 21.72 21.53 -30.22
C ILE A 756 22.18 21.67 -28.77
N VAL A 757 21.23 21.81 -27.83
CA VAL A 757 21.52 22.00 -26.40
C VAL A 757 22.02 20.70 -25.74
N SER A 758 21.46 19.54 -26.10
CA SER A 758 21.76 18.28 -25.39
C SER A 758 22.97 17.51 -25.93
N THR A 759 23.37 17.67 -27.20
CA THR A 759 24.37 16.79 -27.83
C THR A 759 25.74 16.80 -27.11
N PRO A 760 26.32 17.92 -26.64
CA PRO A 760 27.59 17.90 -25.90
C PRO A 760 27.53 17.06 -24.61
N VAL A 761 26.44 17.15 -23.86
CA VAL A 761 26.22 16.37 -22.63
C VAL A 761 25.94 14.90 -22.96
N ASP A 762 25.26 14.63 -24.08
CA ASP A 762 24.93 13.29 -24.58
C ASP A 762 26.19 12.55 -25.09
N VAL A 763 27.12 13.22 -25.79
CA VAL A 763 28.44 12.66 -26.15
C VAL A 763 29.21 12.26 -24.90
N ALA A 764 29.29 13.15 -23.91
CA ALA A 764 29.99 12.87 -22.66
C ALA A 764 29.31 11.76 -21.85
N LYS A 765 27.98 11.74 -21.74
CA LYS A 765 27.20 10.63 -21.15
C LYS A 765 27.61 9.29 -21.78
N THR A 766 27.52 9.20 -23.11
CA THR A 766 27.79 7.96 -23.85
C THR A 766 29.22 7.46 -23.63
N ARG A 767 30.23 8.35 -23.64
CA ARG A 767 31.63 8.00 -23.35
C ARG A 767 31.85 7.56 -21.90
N LEU A 768 31.33 8.32 -20.92
CA LEU A 768 31.41 7.91 -19.51
C LEU A 768 30.78 6.53 -19.29
N MET A 769 29.64 6.23 -19.92
CA MET A 769 28.95 4.94 -19.76
C MET A 769 29.66 3.76 -20.46
N ASN A 770 30.40 4.01 -21.55
CA ASN A 770 31.11 2.97 -22.29
C ASN A 770 32.39 2.49 -21.58
N GLN A 771 33.00 3.31 -20.73
CA GLN A 771 34.25 2.99 -20.06
C GLN A 771 34.13 1.73 -19.18
N ASP A 772 35.20 0.93 -19.16
CA ASP A 772 35.30 -0.34 -18.44
C ASP A 772 36.09 -0.13 -17.15
N LEU A 773 35.42 -0.09 -16.00
CA LEU A 773 36.08 0.26 -14.74
C LEU A 773 37.17 -0.74 -14.33
N THR A 774 37.12 -1.98 -14.82
CA THR A 774 38.15 -3.00 -14.53
C THR A 774 39.52 -2.65 -15.12
N LYS A 775 39.56 -1.79 -16.15
CA LYS A 775 40.77 -1.37 -16.88
C LYS A 775 41.24 0.02 -16.49
N GLY A 776 40.69 0.59 -15.42
CA GLY A 776 40.93 1.96 -14.98
C GLY A 776 39.97 3.00 -15.57
N ARG A 777 39.97 4.20 -15.00
CA ARG A 777 39.06 5.29 -15.40
C ARG A 777 39.67 6.15 -16.50
N ALA A 778 39.14 6.04 -17.72
CA ALA A 778 39.48 6.95 -18.82
C ALA A 778 39.05 8.40 -18.51
N TYR A 779 37.89 8.56 -17.84
CA TYR A 779 37.34 9.86 -17.48
C TYR A 779 36.97 9.91 -15.99
N LYS A 780 37.40 10.97 -15.29
CA LYS A 780 37.10 11.21 -13.88
C LYS A 780 35.68 11.76 -13.66
N GLY A 781 35.10 12.43 -14.66
CA GLY A 781 33.78 13.05 -14.60
C GLY A 781 33.40 13.74 -15.92
N LEU A 782 32.25 14.43 -15.93
CA LEU A 782 31.72 15.12 -17.12
C LEU A 782 32.69 16.17 -17.67
N THR A 783 33.21 17.05 -16.82
CA THR A 783 34.14 18.14 -17.21
C THR A 783 35.44 17.59 -17.80
N ASP A 784 36.04 16.58 -17.14
CA ASP A 784 37.23 15.87 -17.63
C ASP A 784 36.99 15.23 -19.01
N CYS A 785 35.83 14.60 -19.22
CA CYS A 785 35.47 14.03 -20.52
C CYS A 785 35.29 15.08 -21.62
N LEU A 786 34.62 16.21 -21.33
CA LEU A 786 34.44 17.30 -22.28
C LEU A 786 35.80 17.93 -22.66
N VAL A 787 36.62 18.27 -21.67
CA VAL A 787 37.94 18.89 -21.89
C VAL A 787 38.87 17.95 -22.66
N LYS A 788 38.93 16.66 -22.30
CA LYS A 788 39.72 15.67 -23.05
C LYS A 788 39.23 15.54 -24.50
N THR A 789 37.92 15.41 -24.71
CA THR A 789 37.33 15.28 -26.05
C THR A 789 37.67 16.47 -26.94
N VAL A 790 37.57 17.70 -26.43
CA VAL A 790 37.95 18.92 -27.18
C VAL A 790 39.45 18.95 -27.47
N LYS A 791 40.30 18.56 -26.50
CA LYS A 791 41.77 18.52 -26.69
C LYS A 791 42.24 17.44 -27.67
N SER A 792 41.58 16.27 -27.72
CA SER A 792 42.00 15.14 -28.56
C SER A 792 41.37 15.12 -29.95
N GLU A 793 40.16 15.65 -30.11
CA GLU A 793 39.36 15.51 -31.34
C GLU A 793 38.78 16.83 -31.87
N GLY A 794 39.03 17.96 -31.18
CA GLY A 794 38.52 19.28 -31.53
C GLY A 794 37.09 19.55 -31.06
N VAL A 795 36.67 20.82 -31.12
CA VAL A 795 35.36 21.29 -30.60
C VAL A 795 34.18 20.58 -31.25
N PHE A 796 34.23 20.33 -32.57
CA PHE A 796 33.17 19.65 -33.31
C PHE A 796 32.94 18.18 -32.88
N ALA A 797 33.87 17.56 -32.15
CA ALA A 797 33.66 16.22 -31.59
C ALA A 797 32.52 16.18 -30.56
N LEU A 798 32.21 17.31 -29.90
CA LEU A 798 31.07 17.45 -28.98
C LEU A 798 29.70 17.35 -29.68
N TYR A 799 29.65 17.44 -31.01
CA TYR A 799 28.44 17.29 -31.82
C TYR A 799 28.39 15.96 -32.61
N LYS A 800 29.25 15.00 -32.26
CA LYS A 800 29.17 13.64 -32.82
C LYS A 800 27.82 13.00 -32.50
N GLY A 801 27.19 12.43 -33.53
CA GLY A 801 25.85 11.87 -33.42
C GLY A 801 24.71 12.90 -33.44
N PHE A 802 24.96 14.20 -33.65
CA PHE A 802 23.92 15.23 -33.79
C PHE A 802 22.88 14.89 -34.88
N ILE A 803 23.34 14.62 -36.11
CA ILE A 803 22.49 14.29 -37.25
C ILE A 803 21.56 13.08 -36.96
N PRO A 804 22.05 11.89 -36.58
CA PRO A 804 21.16 10.76 -36.25
C PRO A 804 20.30 11.02 -35.01
N ASN A 805 20.74 11.86 -34.05
CA ASN A 805 19.89 12.27 -32.94
C ASN A 805 18.68 13.09 -33.41
N TRP A 806 18.90 14.10 -34.26
CA TRP A 806 17.83 14.96 -34.79
C TRP A 806 16.92 14.23 -35.80
N VAL A 807 17.50 13.54 -36.79
CA VAL A 807 16.75 12.78 -37.83
C VAL A 807 15.85 11.71 -37.22
N ARG A 808 16.19 11.17 -36.04
CA ARG A 808 15.35 10.22 -35.31
C ARG A 808 14.11 10.86 -34.67
N ILE A 809 14.16 12.11 -34.24
CA ILE A 809 13.10 12.71 -33.40
C ILE A 809 11.76 12.71 -34.12
N GLY A 810 11.67 13.19 -35.36
CA GLY A 810 10.43 13.22 -36.13
C GLY A 810 9.76 11.85 -36.30
N PRO A 811 10.42 10.85 -36.92
CA PRO A 811 9.87 9.50 -37.05
C PRO A 811 9.52 8.87 -35.70
N TYR A 812 10.34 9.09 -34.67
CA TYR A 812 10.08 8.56 -33.32
C TYR A 812 8.82 9.18 -32.70
N THR A 813 8.65 10.51 -32.74
CA THR A 813 7.49 11.18 -32.15
C THR A 813 6.21 10.82 -32.89
N THR A 814 6.21 10.84 -34.23
CA THR A 814 5.05 10.45 -35.05
C THR A 814 4.60 9.02 -34.75
N ILE A 815 5.50 8.04 -34.75
CA ILE A 815 5.16 6.64 -34.47
C ILE A 815 4.69 6.48 -33.01
N ALA A 816 5.34 7.16 -32.06
CA ALA A 816 4.96 7.10 -30.65
C ALA A 816 3.55 7.66 -30.40
N PHE A 817 3.18 8.79 -31.00
CA PHE A 817 1.84 9.35 -30.80
C PHE A 817 0.74 8.48 -31.43
N ILE A 818 0.94 7.98 -32.66
CA ILE A 818 -0.03 7.08 -33.32
C ILE A 818 -0.21 5.79 -32.50
N ALA A 819 0.89 5.16 -32.09
CA ALA A 819 0.84 3.95 -31.28
C ALA A 819 0.23 4.21 -29.88
N PHE A 820 0.48 5.37 -29.27
CA PHE A 820 -0.10 5.76 -27.99
C PHE A 820 -1.61 5.90 -28.07
N GLU A 821 -2.14 6.55 -29.11
CA GLU A 821 -3.58 6.66 -29.30
C GLU A 821 -4.25 5.28 -29.42
N GLU A 822 -3.65 4.38 -30.19
CA GLU A 822 -4.23 3.08 -30.48
C GLU A 822 -4.15 2.14 -29.26
N TYR A 823 -3.00 2.06 -28.60
CA TYR A 823 -2.88 1.32 -27.33
C TYR A 823 -3.76 1.92 -26.23
N ARG A 824 -3.98 3.24 -26.20
CA ARG A 824 -4.92 3.88 -25.27
C ARG A 824 -6.36 3.47 -25.55
N LYS A 825 -6.82 3.45 -26.82
CA LYS A 825 -8.17 2.97 -27.18
C LYS A 825 -8.37 1.51 -26.76
N GLN A 826 -7.40 0.65 -27.07
CA GLN A 826 -7.45 -0.78 -26.73
C GLN A 826 -7.44 -1.00 -25.22
N ALA A 827 -6.55 -0.33 -24.48
CA ALA A 827 -6.50 -0.41 -23.01
C ALA A 827 -7.78 0.13 -22.35
N VAL A 828 -8.41 1.18 -22.89
CA VAL A 828 -9.72 1.66 -22.40
C VAL A 828 -10.83 0.63 -22.68
N SER A 829 -10.81 -0.04 -23.84
CA SER A 829 -11.76 -1.11 -24.19
C SER A 829 -11.63 -2.29 -23.23
N ILE A 830 -10.41 -2.79 -23.02
CA ILE A 830 -10.11 -3.87 -22.06
C ILE A 830 -10.51 -3.45 -20.63
N ALA A 831 -10.25 -2.20 -20.24
CA ALA A 831 -10.66 -1.63 -18.94
C ALA A 831 -12.17 -1.39 -18.79
N MET A 832 -12.98 -1.56 -19.84
CA MET A 832 -14.45 -1.57 -19.75
C MET A 832 -15.02 -3.00 -19.65
N GLY A 833 -14.24 -4.01 -20.01
CA GLY A 833 -14.61 -5.42 -19.99
C GLY A 833 -15.67 -5.81 -21.05
N PRO A 834 -15.80 -7.11 -21.37
CA PRO A 834 -16.93 -7.59 -22.16
C PRO A 834 -18.21 -7.43 -21.33
N ASN A 835 -19.10 -6.52 -21.74
CA ASN A 835 -20.32 -6.19 -21.02
C ASN A 835 -21.28 -7.40 -20.91
N PRO A 836 -21.53 -7.97 -19.71
CA PRO A 836 -22.45 -9.11 -19.56
C PRO A 836 -23.93 -8.73 -19.69
N ARG A 837 -24.24 -7.48 -20.06
CA ARG A 837 -25.59 -6.97 -20.29
C ARG A 837 -25.69 -6.20 -21.61
N SER A 838 -25.48 -6.91 -22.71
CA SER A 838 -26.10 -6.60 -23.99
C SER A 838 -27.10 -7.69 -24.40
N LYS A 839 -28.14 -7.91 -23.57
CA LYS A 839 -29.45 -8.24 -24.16
C LYS A 839 -29.81 -7.06 -25.09
N PRO A 840 -30.36 -7.27 -26.30
CA PRO A 840 -30.76 -6.16 -27.16
C PRO A 840 -31.85 -5.34 -26.47
N SER A 841 -31.48 -4.20 -25.87
CA SER A 841 -32.44 -3.32 -25.21
C SER A 841 -33.16 -2.51 -26.28
N THR A 842 -34.24 -3.10 -26.80
CA THR A 842 -35.20 -2.56 -27.75
C THR A 842 -35.45 -1.06 -27.59
N GLY A 843 -35.25 -0.31 -28.68
CA GLY A 843 -35.87 0.99 -28.95
C GLY A 843 -35.44 2.20 -28.10
N TYR A 844 -35.52 2.13 -26.77
CA TYR A 844 -35.57 3.33 -25.92
C TYR A 844 -34.31 4.20 -25.97
N ASN A 845 -33.12 3.60 -25.95
CA ASN A 845 -31.86 4.35 -25.95
C ASN A 845 -31.49 4.89 -27.33
N GLU A 846 -31.84 4.18 -28.41
CA GLU A 846 -31.75 4.71 -29.77
C GLU A 846 -32.77 5.82 -30.02
N PHE A 847 -34.03 5.63 -29.60
CA PHE A 847 -35.07 6.66 -29.69
C PHE A 847 -34.62 7.94 -28.99
N LYS A 848 -34.06 7.84 -27.77
CA LYS A 848 -33.57 9.01 -27.01
C LYS A 848 -32.31 9.64 -27.63
N ARG A 849 -31.47 8.88 -28.34
CA ARG A 849 -30.35 9.41 -29.16
C ARG A 849 -30.87 10.12 -30.41
N ARG A 850 -31.80 9.49 -31.16
CA ARG A 850 -32.45 10.06 -32.35
C ARG A 850 -33.25 11.31 -32.01
N GLU A 851 -33.96 11.34 -30.87
CA GLU A 851 -34.68 12.52 -30.37
C GLU A 851 -33.72 13.66 -30.02
N LYS A 852 -32.56 13.37 -29.38
CA LYS A 852 -31.51 14.37 -29.14
C LYS A 852 -30.88 14.86 -30.44
N GLN A 853 -30.55 13.99 -31.39
CA GLN A 853 -30.00 14.37 -32.70
C GLN A 853 -31.00 15.19 -33.51
N GLN A 854 -32.28 14.82 -33.53
CA GLN A 854 -33.34 15.60 -34.18
C GLN A 854 -33.56 16.95 -33.51
N LYS A 855 -33.52 17.05 -32.17
CA LYS A 855 -33.57 18.35 -31.47
C LYS A 855 -32.35 19.22 -31.78
N PHE A 856 -31.16 18.64 -31.88
CA PHE A 856 -29.94 19.36 -32.25
C PHE A 856 -29.95 19.80 -33.71
N GLN A 857 -30.33 18.93 -34.64
CA GLN A 857 -30.48 19.25 -36.07
C GLN A 857 -31.59 20.28 -36.33
N ARG A 858 -32.72 20.22 -35.61
CA ARG A 858 -33.77 21.24 -35.69
C ARG A 858 -33.23 22.60 -35.25
N LYS A 859 -32.55 22.70 -34.10
CA LYS A 859 -31.88 23.94 -33.67
C LYS A 859 -30.84 24.43 -34.69
N ALA A 860 -29.99 23.55 -35.21
CA ALA A 860 -28.97 23.91 -36.20
C ALA A 860 -29.58 24.41 -37.53
N LYS A 861 -30.67 23.79 -38.01
CA LYS A 861 -31.42 24.27 -39.18
C LYS A 861 -32.13 25.60 -38.90
N GLN A 862 -32.66 25.81 -37.70
CA GLN A 862 -33.33 27.05 -37.29
C GLN A 862 -32.33 28.22 -37.23
N VAL A 863 -31.13 28.00 -36.68
CA VAL A 863 -30.01 28.96 -36.71
C VAL A 863 -29.55 29.23 -38.14
N LYS A 864 -29.39 28.20 -39.00
CA LYS A 864 -29.04 28.39 -40.42
C LYS A 864 -30.13 29.14 -41.22
N LYS A 865 -31.42 28.98 -40.90
CA LYS A 865 -32.51 29.76 -41.53
C LYS A 865 -32.43 31.23 -41.09
N TYR A 866 -32.21 31.50 -39.79
CA TYR A 866 -32.00 32.86 -39.26
C TYR A 866 -30.78 33.56 -39.92
N HIS A 867 -29.64 32.86 -40.03
CA HIS A 867 -28.43 33.42 -40.65
C HIS A 867 -28.58 33.72 -42.15
N ARG A 868 -29.42 32.97 -42.89
CA ARG A 868 -29.72 33.29 -44.30
C ARG A 868 -30.66 34.48 -44.47
N MET A 869 -31.60 34.67 -43.54
CA MET A 869 -32.50 35.84 -43.59
C MET A 869 -31.72 37.12 -43.29
N LEU A 870 -30.82 37.08 -42.29
CA LEU A 870 -29.85 38.17 -41.99
C LEU A 870 -28.82 38.46 -43.10
N GLN A 871 -28.78 37.68 -44.19
CA GLN A 871 -27.94 37.94 -45.37
C GLN A 871 -28.70 38.57 -46.55
N HIS A 872 -30.03 38.64 -46.49
CA HIS A 872 -30.86 39.24 -47.54
C HIS A 872 -31.34 40.66 -47.22
N GLU A 873 -31.25 41.09 -45.97
CA GLU A 873 -31.44 42.48 -45.55
C GLU A 873 -30.05 43.14 -45.40
N GLY A 874 -29.81 44.20 -46.17
CA GLY A 874 -28.49 44.82 -46.30
C GLY A 874 -28.07 45.63 -45.07
N ALA A 875 -27.45 44.98 -44.09
CA ALA A 875 -26.77 45.63 -42.97
C ALA A 875 -25.24 45.36 -43.04
N SER A 876 -24.51 46.30 -43.64
CA SER A 876 -23.04 46.33 -43.60
C SER A 876 -22.55 46.88 -42.25
N GLU A 877 -21.29 46.56 -41.89
CA GLU A 877 -20.54 47.20 -40.79
C GLU A 877 -20.98 46.94 -39.33
N SER A 878 -21.19 45.67 -38.95
CA SER A 878 -20.97 45.24 -37.54
C SER A 878 -20.54 43.78 -37.34
N VAL A 879 -20.61 42.94 -38.37
CA VAL A 879 -20.56 41.46 -38.25
C VAL A 879 -19.13 40.87 -38.10
N ALA A 880 -18.08 41.69 -38.25
CA ALA A 880 -16.69 41.20 -38.21
C ALA A 880 -16.28 40.56 -36.86
N THR A 881 -16.84 41.03 -35.74
CA THR A 881 -16.55 40.54 -34.38
C THR A 881 -17.28 39.25 -34.01
N GLY A 882 -18.30 38.84 -34.78
CA GLY A 882 -19.09 37.62 -34.52
C GLY A 882 -18.56 36.34 -35.18
N ARG A 883 -17.57 36.45 -36.07
CA ARG A 883 -17.08 35.32 -36.87
C ARG A 883 -16.13 34.40 -36.08
N GLU A 884 -15.33 34.96 -35.18
CA GLU A 884 -14.38 34.21 -34.35
C GLU A 884 -15.10 33.35 -33.28
N ASP A 885 -16.14 33.89 -32.63
CA ASP A 885 -16.83 33.23 -31.49
C ASP A 885 -17.73 32.02 -31.87
N TYR A 886 -17.93 31.77 -33.18
CA TYR A 886 -18.70 30.63 -33.69
C TYR A 886 -17.83 29.46 -34.18
N GLU A 887 -16.66 29.73 -34.76
CA GLU A 887 -15.70 28.68 -35.14
C GLU A 887 -15.07 28.05 -33.88
N ASP A 888 -14.80 28.84 -32.84
CA ASP A 888 -14.31 28.37 -31.54
C ASP A 888 -15.25 27.34 -30.88
N ARG A 889 -16.58 27.49 -31.07
CA ARG A 889 -17.59 26.55 -30.55
C ARG A 889 -17.77 25.29 -31.39
N LEU A 890 -17.30 25.28 -32.64
CA LEU A 890 -17.32 24.09 -33.48
C LEU A 890 -16.16 23.12 -33.15
N PHE A 891 -15.03 23.67 -32.68
CA PHE A 891 -13.82 22.90 -32.37
C PHE A 891 -13.57 22.70 -30.86
N ASN A 892 -14.17 23.49 -29.95
CA ASN A 892 -13.98 23.35 -28.50
C ASN A 892 -15.29 23.34 -27.68
N PRO A 893 -15.95 22.18 -27.50
CA PRO A 893 -17.24 22.10 -26.81
C PRO A 893 -17.17 22.21 -25.26
N PHE A 894 -16.02 22.55 -24.67
CA PHE A 894 -15.82 22.62 -23.20
C PHE A 894 -15.11 23.87 -22.67
N GLY A 895 -14.87 24.90 -23.51
CA GLY A 895 -14.31 26.19 -23.07
C GLY A 895 -15.28 27.04 -22.23
N LYS A 896 -14.77 27.78 -21.24
CA LYS A 896 -15.51 28.88 -20.59
C LYS A 896 -15.32 30.18 -21.41
N PRO A 897 -16.35 31.04 -21.53
CA PRO A 897 -16.28 32.24 -22.37
C PRO A 897 -15.38 33.32 -21.78
N ARG A 898 -14.69 34.09 -22.64
CA ARG A 898 -14.20 35.43 -22.31
C ARG A 898 -15.38 36.41 -22.28
N VAL A 899 -15.27 37.44 -21.44
CA VAL A 899 -16.29 38.50 -21.33
C VAL A 899 -15.82 39.74 -22.09
N THR A 900 -16.62 40.18 -23.04
CA THR A 900 -16.59 41.52 -23.63
C THR A 900 -18.00 42.11 -23.57
N GLN A 901 -18.09 43.41 -23.27
CA GLN A 901 -19.36 44.12 -23.02
C GLN A 901 -19.99 44.69 -24.31
N PRO A 902 -21.29 45.11 -24.30
CA PRO A 902 -22.16 44.92 -25.46
C PRO A 902 -22.71 46.17 -26.16
N THR A 903 -23.11 45.98 -27.43
CA THR A 903 -24.16 46.67 -28.23
C THR A 903 -24.60 45.72 -29.37
N GLY A 904 -25.85 45.59 -29.80
CA GLY A 904 -27.15 46.07 -29.28
C GLY A 904 -28.27 45.89 -30.33
N GLU A 905 -29.47 45.44 -29.91
CA GLU A 905 -30.76 45.48 -30.68
C GLU A 905 -30.83 44.62 -31.99
N THR A 906 -31.94 44.09 -32.57
CA THR A 906 -33.38 43.92 -32.23
C THR A 906 -34.06 42.77 -33.05
N THR A 907 -35.38 42.52 -32.84
CA THR A 907 -36.37 41.56 -33.43
C THR A 907 -36.44 41.39 -34.98
N VAL A 908 -37.10 40.41 -35.67
CA VAL A 908 -38.15 39.36 -35.39
C VAL A 908 -38.11 38.17 -36.43
N ALA A 909 -38.54 36.91 -36.18
CA ALA A 909 -39.76 36.13 -36.61
C ALA A 909 -40.28 36.30 -38.08
N VAL A 910 -40.95 35.36 -38.83
CA VAL A 910 -41.80 34.17 -38.53
C VAL A 910 -42.07 33.29 -39.82
N GLU A 911 -42.49 32.00 -39.70
CA GLU A 911 -43.31 31.13 -40.63
C GLU A 911 -42.97 30.98 -42.16
N ASP A 912 -43.67 30.21 -43.03
CA ASP A 912 -44.18 28.79 -42.94
C ASP A 912 -44.19 28.05 -44.32
N THR A 913 -44.78 26.83 -44.32
CA THR A 913 -45.44 26.03 -45.40
C THR A 913 -44.71 24.89 -46.17
N ASP A 914 -45.44 23.76 -46.15
CA ASP A 914 -45.37 22.46 -46.88
C ASP A 914 -46.21 22.57 -48.22
N PRO A 915 -46.29 21.59 -49.18
CA PRO A 915 -46.72 20.18 -48.92
C PRO A 915 -46.36 19.01 -49.89
N ALA A 916 -46.60 17.79 -49.36
CA ALA A 916 -47.15 16.53 -49.95
C ALA A 916 -46.76 15.96 -51.34
N HIS A 917 -46.54 14.62 -51.45
CA HIS A 917 -47.52 13.61 -51.94
C HIS A 917 -46.93 12.21 -52.31
N LEU A 918 -47.83 11.20 -52.48
CA LEU A 918 -47.69 9.86 -53.13
C LEU A 918 -46.75 8.81 -52.47
N GLN A 919 -46.89 7.47 -52.67
CA GLN A 919 -48.04 6.54 -52.86
C GLN A 919 -47.48 5.09 -52.67
N ALA A 920 -48.32 4.08 -52.37
CA ALA A 920 -47.94 2.65 -52.35
C ALA A 920 -48.25 1.99 -53.74
N PRO A 921 -47.82 0.74 -54.07
CA PRO A 921 -48.54 -0.47 -53.57
C PRO A 921 -47.80 -1.86 -53.58
N ILE A 922 -48.50 -2.90 -53.05
CA ILE A 922 -48.61 -4.32 -53.52
C ILE A 922 -47.41 -5.33 -53.45
N ALA A 923 -47.51 -6.24 -52.46
CA ALA A 923 -47.75 -7.72 -52.55
C ALA A 923 -46.68 -8.83 -52.84
N ASP A 924 -47.08 -10.03 -52.38
CA ASP A 924 -46.81 -11.43 -52.78
C ASP A 924 -45.56 -12.25 -52.32
N ASP A 925 -45.83 -13.12 -51.33
CA ASP A 925 -45.73 -14.60 -51.33
C ASP A 925 -44.40 -15.41 -51.34
N VAL A 926 -44.57 -16.73 -51.10
CA VAL A 926 -43.68 -17.89 -51.29
C VAL A 926 -42.84 -18.39 -50.08
N SER A 927 -43.30 -19.52 -49.53
CA SER A 927 -42.52 -20.59 -48.87
C SER A 927 -42.20 -21.70 -49.92
N PRO A 928 -41.47 -22.84 -49.69
CA PRO A 928 -41.19 -23.54 -48.42
C PRO A 928 -39.79 -24.22 -48.33
N ALA A 929 -39.62 -25.14 -47.35
CA ALA A 929 -38.86 -26.41 -47.43
C ALA A 929 -37.30 -26.37 -47.67
N GLU A 930 -36.46 -27.34 -47.24
CA GLU A 930 -36.63 -28.61 -46.50
C GLU A 930 -35.24 -29.22 -46.14
N ILE A 931 -35.19 -30.34 -45.38
CA ILE A 931 -34.21 -31.48 -45.52
C ILE A 931 -32.71 -31.21 -45.15
N GLU A 932 -31.92 -32.04 -44.44
CA GLU A 932 -32.09 -33.35 -43.75
C GLU A 932 -30.84 -33.77 -42.90
N VAL A 933 -31.05 -34.70 -41.94
CA VAL A 933 -30.30 -35.97 -41.67
C VAL A 933 -29.13 -35.95 -40.66
N GLU A 934 -29.27 -36.49 -39.42
CA GLU A 934 -29.30 -37.92 -38.96
C GLU A 934 -27.88 -38.46 -38.58
N LYS A 935 -27.65 -39.45 -37.69
CA LYS A 935 -28.52 -40.45 -37.01
C LYS A 935 -27.86 -41.12 -35.76
N ASN A 936 -28.67 -41.96 -35.06
CA ASN A 936 -28.34 -43.13 -34.19
C ASN A 936 -27.70 -42.90 -32.80
N GLU A 937 -27.84 -43.70 -31.72
CA GLU A 937 -28.67 -44.87 -31.26
C GLU A 937 -28.34 -45.11 -29.74
N ALA A 938 -29.03 -45.89 -28.88
CA ALA A 938 -30.45 -46.27 -28.68
C ALA A 938 -30.65 -47.08 -27.34
N ALA A 939 -31.79 -46.90 -26.66
CA ALA A 939 -32.69 -47.91 -25.99
C ALA A 939 -32.16 -49.02 -25.00
N PRO A 940 -33.03 -49.80 -24.30
CA PRO A 940 -34.22 -49.46 -23.48
C PRO A 940 -34.33 -50.28 -22.13
N LEU A 941 -35.40 -50.06 -21.33
CA LEU A 941 -36.37 -51.08 -20.82
C LEU A 941 -37.25 -50.56 -19.65
N ALA A 942 -38.47 -51.11 -19.48
CA ALA A 942 -39.55 -50.62 -18.60
C ALA A 942 -40.43 -51.75 -18.01
N GLU A 943 -41.47 -51.35 -17.23
CA GLU A 943 -42.72 -52.11 -16.87
C GLU A 943 -42.59 -53.26 -15.84
N GLU A 944 -43.58 -53.69 -15.02
CA GLU A 944 -45.05 -53.46 -14.86
C GLU A 944 -45.47 -53.93 -13.39
N GLU A 945 -46.33 -53.27 -12.58
CA GLU A 945 -47.82 -53.44 -12.37
C GLU A 945 -48.31 -54.54 -11.35
N PRO A 946 -49.63 -54.71 -10.96
CA PRO A 946 -50.58 -53.74 -10.35
C PRO A 946 -51.36 -54.26 -9.05
N PRO A 947 -52.73 -54.29 -8.88
CA PRO A 947 -53.60 -53.30 -8.17
C PRO A 947 -54.64 -53.87 -7.13
N ILE A 948 -55.74 -53.11 -6.81
CA ILE A 948 -57.11 -53.52 -6.30
C ILE A 948 -57.25 -53.84 -4.78
N ASP A 949 -58.32 -53.51 -4.01
CA ASP A 949 -59.50 -52.59 -4.10
C ASP A 949 -60.12 -52.29 -2.69
N ASP A 950 -61.08 -51.35 -2.65
CA ASP A 950 -62.25 -51.19 -1.75
C ASP A 950 -62.21 -50.59 -0.30
N GLU A 951 -63.21 -49.72 -0.10
CA GLU A 951 -63.72 -49.02 1.11
C GLU A 951 -65.02 -49.72 1.62
N PRO A 952 -65.80 -49.20 2.61
CA PRO A 952 -65.49 -48.51 3.87
C PRO A 952 -66.27 -49.11 5.08
N SER A 953 -66.08 -48.60 6.31
CA SER A 953 -67.18 -48.15 7.22
C SER A 953 -66.79 -47.97 8.70
N GLU A 954 -67.57 -47.08 9.35
CA GLU A 954 -67.87 -46.95 10.79
C GLU A 954 -66.78 -46.55 11.82
N ALA A 955 -67.29 -45.98 12.92
CA ALA A 955 -66.56 -45.20 13.94
C ALA A 955 -66.93 -45.66 15.37
N PRO A 956 -66.71 -44.82 16.40
CA PRO A 956 -65.61 -44.79 17.37
C PRO A 956 -65.99 -45.55 18.68
N PRO A 957 -65.53 -45.23 19.91
CA PRO A 957 -64.30 -44.60 20.42
C PRO A 957 -63.57 -45.48 21.48
N ALA A 958 -62.33 -45.13 21.91
CA ALA A 958 -61.81 -45.29 23.30
C ALA A 958 -60.30 -44.96 23.46
N LEU A 959 -59.93 -44.43 24.63
CA LEU A 959 -58.57 -44.40 25.22
C LEU A 959 -58.33 -45.68 26.08
N PRO A 960 -57.12 -45.97 26.63
CA PRO A 960 -55.74 -45.58 26.27
C PRO A 960 -54.75 -46.78 26.29
N ALA A 961 -53.44 -46.51 26.17
CA ALA A 961 -52.34 -47.30 26.77
C ALA A 961 -52.21 -48.82 26.46
N ALA A 962 -51.99 -49.21 25.19
CA ALA A 962 -51.62 -50.61 24.85
C ALA A 962 -50.74 -50.79 23.58
N LYS A 963 -49.82 -49.85 23.24
CA LYS A 963 -48.97 -49.95 22.02
C LYS A 963 -47.47 -49.70 22.20
N GLU A 964 -46.94 -49.86 23.42
CA GLU A 964 -45.50 -49.67 23.68
C GLU A 964 -44.66 -50.96 23.56
N LEU A 965 -45.30 -52.13 23.38
CA LEU A 965 -44.59 -53.42 23.33
C LEU A 965 -44.32 -53.98 21.91
N GLU A 966 -44.94 -53.44 20.85
CA GLU A 966 -44.70 -53.90 19.46
C GLU A 966 -43.67 -53.05 18.68
N ALA A 967 -43.34 -51.84 19.16
CA ALA A 967 -42.47 -50.90 18.45
C ALA A 967 -40.98 -51.32 18.37
N ARG A 968 -40.61 -52.48 18.94
CA ARG A 968 -39.23 -53.01 18.95
C ARG A 968 -38.85 -53.90 17.75
N LYS A 969 -39.78 -54.23 16.83
CA LYS A 969 -39.55 -55.28 15.81
C LYS A 969 -39.19 -54.83 14.38
N ASN A 970 -38.96 -53.54 14.08
CA ASN A 970 -38.40 -53.18 12.77
C ASN A 970 -37.71 -51.79 12.74
N PRO A 971 -36.36 -51.69 12.82
CA PRO A 971 -35.65 -50.42 12.76
C PRO A 971 -35.81 -49.70 11.40
N PHE A 972 -35.97 -50.46 10.30
CA PHE A 972 -36.10 -49.93 8.94
C PHE A 972 -37.31 -49.00 8.76
N LYS A 973 -38.47 -49.34 9.36
CA LYS A 973 -39.67 -48.47 9.35
C LYS A 973 -39.49 -47.17 10.15
N LYS A 974 -38.56 -47.13 11.11
CA LYS A 974 -38.25 -45.91 11.88
C LYS A 974 -37.39 -44.95 11.06
N GLU A 975 -36.40 -45.46 10.31
CA GLU A 975 -35.59 -44.66 9.40
C GLU A 975 -36.39 -44.14 8.21
N GLN A 976 -37.24 -44.96 7.58
CA GLN A 976 -38.15 -44.49 6.52
C GLN A 976 -39.06 -43.34 6.97
N ARG A 977 -39.65 -43.44 8.17
CA ARG A 977 -40.46 -42.35 8.76
C ARG A 977 -39.62 -41.11 9.09
N LEU A 978 -38.35 -41.26 9.45
CA LEU A 978 -37.44 -40.14 9.71
C LEU A 978 -37.01 -39.47 8.40
N HIS A 979 -36.82 -40.24 7.32
CA HIS A 979 -36.52 -39.74 5.98
C HIS A 979 -37.70 -38.93 5.42
N GLN A 980 -38.90 -39.51 5.44
CA GLN A 980 -40.14 -38.83 5.02
C GLN A 980 -40.39 -37.54 5.81
N LYS A 981 -40.11 -37.52 7.13
CA LYS A 981 -40.16 -36.27 7.92
C LYS A 981 -39.15 -35.23 7.45
N ARG A 982 -37.89 -35.63 7.18
CA ARG A 982 -36.85 -34.73 6.68
C ARG A 982 -37.14 -34.18 5.29
N GLU A 983 -37.80 -34.96 4.42
CA GLU A 983 -38.22 -34.52 3.09
C GLU A 983 -39.39 -33.53 3.17
N ALA A 984 -40.43 -33.84 3.95
CA ALA A 984 -41.54 -32.91 4.19
C ALA A 984 -41.07 -31.58 4.83
N GLU A 985 -40.06 -31.63 5.71
CA GLU A 985 -39.46 -30.45 6.32
C GLU A 985 -38.64 -29.61 5.34
N ARG A 986 -37.92 -30.25 4.40
CA ARG A 986 -37.24 -29.58 3.27
C ARG A 986 -38.23 -28.92 2.32
N GLU A 987 -39.29 -29.61 1.93
CA GLU A 987 -40.34 -29.02 1.07
C GLU A 987 -40.98 -27.80 1.74
N ARG A 988 -41.28 -27.88 3.04
CA ARG A 988 -41.86 -26.75 3.78
C ARG A 988 -40.91 -25.55 3.80
N GLN A 989 -39.63 -25.77 4.08
CA GLN A 989 -38.62 -24.70 4.02
C GLN A 989 -38.46 -24.10 2.62
N GLN A 990 -38.65 -24.90 1.56
CA GLN A 990 -38.58 -24.41 0.19
C GLN A 990 -39.81 -23.56 -0.18
N ARG A 991 -41.01 -23.97 0.20
CA ARG A 991 -42.24 -23.17 0.02
C ARG A 991 -42.16 -21.83 0.79
N GLU A 992 -41.73 -21.84 2.05
CA GLU A 992 -41.52 -20.62 2.85
C GLU A 992 -40.47 -19.68 2.22
N LYS A 993 -39.50 -20.23 1.47
CA LYS A 993 -38.48 -19.43 0.77
C LYS A 993 -39.03 -18.81 -0.51
N GLU A 994 -39.84 -19.54 -1.26
CA GLU A 994 -40.54 -19.07 -2.47
C GLU A 994 -41.56 -17.96 -2.12
N GLU A 995 -42.33 -18.12 -1.04
CA GLU A 995 -43.25 -17.09 -0.52
C GLU A 995 -42.49 -15.79 -0.14
N ARG A 996 -41.35 -15.88 0.55
CA ARG A 996 -40.52 -14.71 0.87
C ARG A 996 -39.94 -14.03 -0.38
N GLU A 997 -39.53 -14.80 -1.38
CA GLU A 997 -39.05 -14.21 -2.64
C GLU A 997 -40.18 -13.48 -3.40
N GLU A 998 -41.41 -14.01 -3.36
CA GLU A 998 -42.58 -13.34 -3.92
C GLU A 998 -43.00 -12.09 -3.13
N GLU A 999 -42.97 -12.10 -1.80
CA GLU A 999 -43.16 -10.89 -0.97
C GLU A 999 -42.13 -9.81 -1.31
N ILE A 1000 -40.85 -10.16 -1.40
CA ILE A 1000 -39.77 -9.23 -1.75
C ILE A 1000 -39.97 -8.66 -3.17
N LYS A 1001 -40.44 -9.48 -4.11
CA LYS A 1001 -40.79 -9.06 -5.48
C LYS A 1001 -41.97 -8.08 -5.47
N ASN A 1002 -43.00 -8.36 -4.68
CA ASN A 1002 -44.18 -7.50 -4.51
C ASN A 1002 -43.86 -6.17 -3.79
N GLN A 1003 -43.01 -6.18 -2.77
CA GLN A 1003 -42.49 -4.96 -2.13
C GLN A 1003 -41.71 -4.09 -3.13
N LYS A 1004 -40.82 -4.69 -3.94
CA LYS A 1004 -40.08 -3.97 -5.00
C LYS A 1004 -41.03 -3.36 -6.04
N ILE A 1005 -42.13 -4.03 -6.39
CA ILE A 1005 -43.17 -3.50 -7.29
C ILE A 1005 -43.93 -2.32 -6.64
N ARG A 1006 -44.28 -2.40 -5.34
CA ARG A 1006 -44.91 -1.29 -4.59
C ARG A 1006 -43.98 -0.06 -4.56
N ALA A 1007 -42.73 -0.23 -4.13
CA ALA A 1007 -41.74 0.86 -4.11
C ALA A 1007 -41.48 1.47 -5.50
N ALA A 1008 -41.52 0.67 -6.57
CA ALA A 1008 -41.43 1.16 -7.95
C ALA A 1008 -42.67 1.97 -8.39
N LYS A 1009 -43.87 1.59 -7.96
CA LYS A 1009 -45.10 2.38 -8.18
C LYS A 1009 -45.06 3.71 -7.42
N GLU A 1010 -44.62 3.71 -6.16
CA GLU A 1010 -44.46 4.93 -5.35
C GLU A 1010 -43.45 5.91 -5.96
N ARG A 1011 -42.25 5.43 -6.35
CA ARG A 1011 -41.25 6.27 -7.04
C ARG A 1011 -41.79 6.85 -8.36
N ARG A 1012 -42.61 6.09 -9.10
CA ARG A 1012 -43.28 6.59 -10.31
C ARG A 1012 -44.39 7.61 -9.99
N ALA A 1013 -45.11 7.48 -8.89
CA ALA A 1013 -46.10 8.47 -8.44
C ALA A 1013 -45.42 9.77 -7.98
N HIS A 1014 -44.37 9.66 -7.16
CA HIS A 1014 -43.57 10.79 -6.68
C HIS A 1014 -42.89 11.54 -7.84
N GLY A 1015 -42.39 10.82 -8.85
CA GLY A 1015 -41.85 11.40 -10.08
C GLY A 1015 -42.90 12.17 -10.91
N ARG A 1016 -44.15 11.69 -10.97
CA ARG A 1016 -45.26 12.43 -11.62
C ARG A 1016 -45.65 13.68 -10.82
N LEU A 1017 -45.66 13.61 -9.49
CA LEU A 1017 -45.93 14.77 -8.62
C LEU A 1017 -44.88 15.87 -8.79
N LEU A 1018 -43.58 15.52 -8.84
CA LEU A 1018 -42.49 16.46 -9.12
C LEU A 1018 -42.56 17.05 -10.54
N SER A 1019 -42.96 16.25 -11.53
CA SER A 1019 -43.18 16.70 -12.92
C SER A 1019 -44.40 17.62 -13.08
N ALA A 1020 -45.44 17.45 -12.24
CA ALA A 1020 -46.58 18.37 -12.18
C ALA A 1020 -46.20 19.70 -11.52
N ARG A 1021 -45.38 19.66 -10.46
CA ARG A 1021 -44.92 20.84 -9.69
C ARG A 1021 -44.00 21.77 -10.47
N THR A 1022 -43.42 21.30 -11.58
CA THR A 1022 -42.47 22.05 -12.43
C THR A 1022 -43.10 22.67 -13.69
N LYS A 1023 -44.42 22.53 -13.91
CA LYS A 1023 -45.09 22.94 -15.17
C LYS A 1023 -46.17 24.01 -15.10
N LYS A 1024 -46.57 24.52 -13.92
CA LYS A 1024 -47.47 25.67 -13.79
C LYS A 1024 -47.09 26.57 -12.61
N GLY A 1025 -47.01 27.87 -12.86
CA GLY A 1025 -46.79 28.88 -11.83
C GLY A 1025 -48.09 29.39 -11.21
N GLN A 1026 -47.97 29.83 -9.95
CA GLN A 1026 -48.88 30.72 -9.21
C GLN A 1026 -50.28 30.18 -8.74
N PRO A 1027 -50.89 30.84 -7.72
CA PRO A 1027 -51.49 30.08 -6.61
C PRO A 1027 -53.02 30.16 -6.54
N LYS A 1028 -53.72 29.13 -7.02
CA LYS A 1028 -55.12 28.84 -6.64
C LYS A 1028 -55.39 27.40 -6.20
N MET A 1029 -54.35 26.56 -6.12
CA MET A 1029 -54.50 25.11 -5.95
C MET A 1029 -54.51 24.61 -4.49
N HIS A 1030 -54.28 25.48 -3.49
CA HIS A 1030 -54.18 25.04 -2.09
C HIS A 1030 -55.54 24.57 -1.51
N LEU A 1031 -56.62 25.32 -1.77
CA LEU A 1031 -57.98 24.96 -1.32
C LEU A 1031 -58.49 23.65 -1.96
N GLN A 1032 -58.23 23.46 -3.26
CA GLN A 1032 -58.61 22.21 -3.94
C GLN A 1032 -57.82 21.01 -3.42
N LEU A 1033 -56.52 21.17 -3.13
CA LEU A 1033 -55.69 20.09 -2.60
C LEU A 1033 -56.13 19.65 -1.19
N GLU A 1034 -56.48 20.59 -0.31
CA GLU A 1034 -57.09 20.27 0.99
C GLU A 1034 -58.42 19.52 0.83
N SER A 1035 -59.29 19.95 -0.09
CA SER A 1035 -60.57 19.28 -0.32
C SER A 1035 -60.40 17.83 -0.81
N MET A 1036 -59.40 17.57 -1.66
CA MET A 1036 -59.04 16.21 -2.10
C MET A 1036 -58.42 15.38 -0.98
N MET A 1037 -57.51 15.95 -0.19
CA MET A 1037 -56.88 15.27 0.96
C MET A 1037 -57.91 14.86 2.01
N ARG A 1038 -58.91 15.71 2.30
CA ARG A 1038 -60.04 15.39 3.18
C ARG A 1038 -60.91 14.26 2.62
N ARG A 1039 -61.20 14.24 1.31
CA ARG A 1039 -61.92 13.14 0.64
C ARG A 1039 -61.11 11.83 0.64
N TYR A 1040 -59.79 11.90 0.50
CA TYR A 1040 -58.92 10.71 0.52
C TYR A 1040 -58.83 10.09 1.92
N LYS A 1041 -58.60 10.89 2.98
CA LYS A 1041 -58.67 10.41 4.38
C LYS A 1041 -60.03 9.79 4.72
N LYS A 1042 -61.14 10.42 4.29
CA LYS A 1042 -62.50 9.89 4.54
C LYS A 1042 -62.80 8.57 3.81
N LYS A 1043 -61.99 8.19 2.81
CA LYS A 1043 -62.10 6.90 2.11
C LYS A 1043 -61.20 5.81 2.68
N HIS A 1044 -60.16 6.17 3.44
CA HIS A 1044 -59.21 5.22 4.04
C HIS A 1044 -59.61 4.76 5.45
N ASN A 1045 -60.31 5.60 6.23
CA ASN A 1045 -60.90 5.26 7.53
C ASN A 1045 -62.20 4.43 7.43
N LYS A 1046 -62.36 3.61 6.38
CA LYS A 1046 -63.54 2.76 6.15
C LYS A 1046 -63.17 1.32 5.75
N SER A 1047 -61.92 0.93 5.99
CA SER A 1047 -61.37 -0.41 5.72
C SER A 1047 -60.29 -0.79 6.73
N GLU A 1048 -60.48 -0.38 7.99
CA GLU A 1048 -59.94 -1.01 9.20
C GLU A 1048 -61.15 -1.51 10.00
#